data_AF-A0A496C8S2-F1
#
_entry.id   AF-A0A496C8S2-F1
#
_cell.length_a   1.000
_cell.length_b   1.000
_cell.length_c   1.000
_cell.angle_alpha   90.00
_cell.angle_beta   90.00
_cell.angle_gamma   90.00
#
_symmetry.space_group_name_H-M   'P 1'
#
loop_
_entity.id
_entity.type
_entity.pdbx_description
1 polymer ?
#
loop_
_entity_poly.entity_id
_entity_poly.type
_entity_poly.pdbx_seq_one_letter_code
_entity_poly.pdbx_strand_id
1 'polypeptide(L)'
;MKIKKVYADALTTLAKGTDAGIYRLNPKRVEIVSCEQDVKRVLAECEKTGKSVTFKAGGTSLSGQTISDSVLIEISPDYGKVKISGDGSLAKFPCGITGEEANRWLKPYARKLGPSPASIKSARIGGIVANNSSGSSYGIIHNSYNTVRDMEIIFADGAFLDTSSLASRRDFMQTHIGLLEKLMNFRLEILLNPDMEDRILSKYELKNTCGYGMNSFLDYTDPYDILMHLMVGSEGTLGFISSVTFETVPDESLKASALIYFPSLIEACRAIDPLRQCKVSAAELMDRNALHAVEDEPGMPEILHSLPEDAVALLIDTSSNSEEELQIQFRDIEERLADIQTLYPVSFTTDPKLYATYWRVRNGLFTSAAGRRPRGTVSIIEDIAFREEVLGEALEQVRGVLSDYGYGNAVMWGHLLDGNVHFTIFPDINAQEGIDHYASFMRSLVDVVLYYDGSLKAEHGTGRNMAPFVKDEWGEEIYELMWKIKRLFDPENILNPGVLLNRDPDVFIKNLKQIPLANELIDKCIECGFCEIQCPSRHVTLTPRQRIVIYRELSALAEQGETNSKRYKELKKAFNYKGNATCATDGLCATACPVGINTGLLIKELRWKENGVLANAIASGIAGNMGTVTGMLRPLLKLPHVLSKLVGYNAFERFASFLFRASAHKFPLWTRHTPSGASKFKELTGVENGMEMVYFPSCITRTMGASADYEDVDFVSVTEQIIALLTRADFTIRYPENLSKLCCGMAFSSKGFRKQAAQKAEELNEALLRASDNGRLPILCDMSPCLLHMRETLDKRLRLYEPVEFIYDFMRDRLNFTKLPVTVAVHSTCSTTKMGVQDKLVELAGLCANRVVSPAQVTCCGWAGDRGFFYPELNASGLHYLKPNLHGATEGYSNSRTCEIGLTMNSGISYKSIVYLVEKATR
;
A
#
# COMPACT_ATOMS: atom_id res chain seq x y z
N MET A 1 -19.24 10.27 -2.62
CA MET A 1 -19.07 10.02 -4.08
C MET A 1 -19.84 8.76 -4.44
N LYS A 2 -20.55 8.69 -5.59
CA LYS A 2 -21.18 7.41 -6.02
C LYS A 2 -20.13 6.57 -6.75
N ILE A 3 -19.65 5.51 -6.10
CA ILE A 3 -18.75 4.54 -6.74
C ILE A 3 -19.55 3.75 -7.78
N LYS A 4 -19.02 3.64 -9.01
CA LYS A 4 -19.65 2.80 -10.03
C LYS A 4 -19.57 1.35 -9.58
N LYS A 5 -20.73 0.68 -9.53
CA LYS A 5 -20.85 -0.68 -8.99
C LYS A 5 -20.49 -1.80 -9.97
N VAL A 6 -20.54 -1.56 -11.28
CA VAL A 6 -20.37 -2.62 -12.29
C VAL A 6 -19.43 -2.20 -13.42
N TYR A 7 -18.51 -3.09 -13.80
CA TYR A 7 -17.61 -2.92 -14.93
C TYR A 7 -17.59 -4.16 -15.82
N ALA A 8 -17.64 -3.95 -17.14
CA ALA A 8 -17.49 -4.99 -18.15
C ALA A 8 -16.66 -4.49 -19.35
N ASP A 9 -16.05 -3.29 -19.23
CA ASP A 9 -15.20 -2.75 -20.29
C ASP A 9 -13.83 -3.39 -20.28
N ALA A 10 -13.29 -3.68 -21.48
CA ALA A 10 -12.05 -4.44 -21.68
C ALA A 10 -10.85 -3.89 -20.89
N LEU A 11 -10.74 -2.57 -20.76
CA LEU A 11 -9.65 -1.95 -20.00
C LEU A 11 -9.79 -2.26 -18.50
N THR A 12 -10.98 -2.09 -17.91
CA THR A 12 -11.17 -2.35 -16.48
C THR A 12 -11.04 -3.84 -16.14
N THR A 13 -11.59 -4.71 -16.97
CA THR A 13 -11.53 -6.15 -16.73
C THR A 13 -10.10 -6.66 -16.82
N LEU A 14 -9.34 -6.25 -17.85
CA LEU A 14 -7.91 -6.57 -17.95
C LEU A 14 -7.11 -6.05 -16.74
N ALA A 15 -7.32 -4.79 -16.35
CA ALA A 15 -6.60 -4.19 -15.23
C ALA A 15 -6.87 -4.89 -13.88
N LYS A 16 -8.10 -5.36 -13.66
CA LYS A 16 -8.51 -6.01 -12.40
C LYS A 16 -8.30 -7.52 -12.39
N GLY A 17 -8.10 -8.13 -13.55
CA GLY A 17 -7.82 -9.56 -13.73
C GLY A 17 -6.42 -10.03 -13.31
N THR A 18 -5.63 -9.17 -12.66
CA THR A 18 -4.25 -9.45 -12.23
C THR A 18 -4.13 -9.32 -10.72
N ASP A 19 -3.40 -10.24 -10.07
CA ASP A 19 -2.97 -10.12 -8.67
C ASP A 19 -1.44 -10.05 -8.55
N ALA A 20 -0.87 -10.33 -7.38
CA ALA A 20 0.58 -10.24 -7.18
C ALA A 20 1.34 -11.45 -7.74
N GLY A 21 0.64 -12.54 -8.05
CA GLY A 21 1.20 -13.77 -8.59
C GLY A 21 1.53 -13.70 -10.08
N ILE A 22 1.87 -14.86 -10.65
CA ILE A 22 2.23 -15.02 -12.08
C ILE A 22 1.04 -15.24 -13.00
N TYR A 23 -0.18 -15.28 -12.48
CA TYR A 23 -1.38 -15.62 -13.24
C TYR A 23 -2.16 -14.37 -13.65
N ARG A 24 -2.91 -14.48 -14.76
CA ARG A 24 -3.89 -13.47 -15.17
C ARG A 24 -5.09 -14.14 -15.84
N LEU A 25 -6.28 -13.80 -15.35
CA LEU A 25 -7.55 -14.16 -15.95
C LEU A 25 -8.38 -12.89 -16.09
N ASN A 26 -8.96 -12.67 -17.26
CA ASN A 26 -9.70 -11.44 -17.54
C ASN A 26 -11.20 -11.65 -17.22
N PRO A 27 -11.73 -11.06 -16.14
CA PRO A 27 -13.14 -11.24 -15.78
C PRO A 27 -14.05 -10.69 -16.87
N LYS A 28 -15.19 -11.34 -17.09
CA LYS A 28 -16.25 -10.81 -17.95
C LYS A 28 -17.00 -9.66 -17.28
N ARG A 29 -17.07 -9.67 -15.94
CA ARG A 29 -17.78 -8.67 -15.14
C ARG A 29 -17.08 -8.46 -13.80
N VAL A 30 -16.94 -7.22 -13.38
CA VAL A 30 -16.47 -6.83 -12.05
C VAL A 30 -17.60 -6.13 -11.30
N GLU A 31 -17.94 -6.63 -10.12
CA GLU A 31 -18.95 -6.08 -9.20
C GLU A 31 -18.27 -5.47 -7.98
N ILE A 32 -18.56 -4.20 -7.68
CA ILE A 32 -18.16 -3.57 -6.42
C ILE A 32 -19.31 -3.70 -5.43
N VAL A 33 -19.10 -4.42 -4.34
CA VAL A 33 -20.11 -4.67 -3.30
C VAL A 33 -19.90 -3.75 -2.10
N SER A 34 -20.99 -3.17 -1.59
CA SER A 34 -20.94 -2.25 -0.43
C SER A 34 -21.59 -2.80 0.84
N CYS A 35 -22.29 -3.93 0.73
CA CYS A 35 -22.93 -4.61 1.86
C CYS A 35 -23.23 -6.07 1.51
N GLU A 36 -23.68 -6.83 2.49
CA GLU A 36 -24.07 -8.23 2.38
C GLU A 36 -25.15 -8.44 1.31
N GLN A 37 -26.10 -7.51 1.18
CA GLN A 37 -27.18 -7.61 0.19
C GLN A 37 -26.67 -7.52 -1.25
N ASP A 38 -25.63 -6.71 -1.50
CA ASP A 38 -24.98 -6.65 -2.82
C ASP A 38 -24.33 -8.00 -3.15
N VAL A 39 -23.68 -8.65 -2.18
CA VAL A 39 -23.05 -9.97 -2.34
C VAL A 39 -24.10 -11.03 -2.65
N LYS A 40 -25.15 -11.15 -1.82
CA LYS A 40 -26.24 -12.11 -2.01
C LYS A 40 -26.88 -12.01 -3.40
N ARG A 41 -27.08 -10.79 -3.90
CA ARG A 41 -27.62 -10.55 -5.25
C ARG A 41 -26.70 -11.09 -6.33
N VAL A 42 -25.39 -10.86 -6.22
CA VAL A 42 -24.43 -11.36 -7.22
C VAL A 42 -24.34 -12.88 -7.18
N LEU A 43 -24.33 -13.49 -5.99
CA LEU A 43 -24.32 -14.95 -5.83
C LEU A 43 -25.56 -15.59 -6.45
N ALA A 44 -26.77 -15.08 -6.15
CA ALA A 44 -28.01 -15.57 -6.74
C ALA A 44 -28.04 -15.43 -8.27
N GLU A 45 -27.49 -14.35 -8.84
CA GLU A 45 -27.34 -14.19 -10.30
C GLU A 45 -26.36 -15.23 -10.89
N CYS A 46 -25.25 -15.51 -10.19
CA CYS A 46 -24.23 -16.46 -10.61
C CYS A 46 -24.74 -17.90 -10.57
N GLU A 47 -25.40 -18.30 -9.49
CA GLU A 47 -26.05 -19.60 -9.33
C GLU A 47 -27.08 -19.83 -10.45
N LYS A 48 -28.00 -18.88 -10.65
CA LYS A 48 -29.03 -18.96 -11.70
C LYS A 48 -28.46 -19.13 -13.12
N THR A 49 -27.24 -18.64 -13.37
CA THR A 49 -26.62 -18.64 -14.70
C THR A 49 -25.48 -19.64 -14.85
N GLY A 50 -25.17 -20.42 -13.80
CA GLY A 50 -24.02 -21.31 -13.76
C GLY A 50 -22.70 -20.59 -14.02
N LYS A 51 -22.59 -19.31 -13.62
CA LYS A 51 -21.35 -18.52 -13.78
C LYS A 51 -20.57 -18.55 -12.49
N SER A 52 -19.26 -18.77 -12.62
CA SER A 52 -18.37 -18.71 -11.47
C SER A 52 -18.13 -17.29 -10.99
N VAL A 53 -17.82 -17.17 -9.70
CA VAL A 53 -17.54 -15.93 -8.97
C VAL A 53 -16.30 -16.09 -8.12
N THR A 54 -15.45 -15.06 -8.11
CA THR A 54 -14.25 -14.98 -7.27
C THR A 54 -14.30 -13.69 -6.46
N PHE A 55 -13.93 -13.78 -5.17
CA PHE A 55 -13.83 -12.63 -4.29
C PHE A 55 -12.40 -12.08 -4.27
N LYS A 56 -12.26 -10.76 -4.44
CA LYS A 56 -10.97 -10.07 -4.41
C LYS A 56 -10.97 -9.03 -3.31
N ALA A 57 -10.11 -9.28 -2.31
CA ALA A 57 -9.86 -8.38 -1.21
C ALA A 57 -8.78 -7.35 -1.60
N GLY A 58 -7.53 -7.52 -1.14
CA GLY A 58 -6.41 -6.63 -1.50
C GLY A 58 -5.78 -6.93 -2.86
N GLY A 59 -5.97 -8.14 -3.40
CA GLY A 59 -5.33 -8.58 -4.65
C GLY A 59 -3.80 -8.67 -4.53
N THR A 60 -3.30 -8.99 -3.34
CA THR A 60 -1.88 -9.15 -2.97
C THR A 60 -1.45 -10.63 -2.90
N SER A 61 -2.33 -11.56 -3.25
CA SER A 61 -2.06 -13.00 -3.29
C SER A 61 -1.04 -13.36 -4.39
N LEU A 62 -0.26 -14.41 -4.13
CA LEU A 62 0.87 -14.84 -4.97
C LEU A 62 0.58 -16.09 -5.81
N SER A 63 -0.41 -16.89 -5.42
CA SER A 63 -0.72 -18.19 -6.04
C SER A 63 -1.91 -18.11 -7.00
N GLY A 64 -2.32 -16.92 -7.43
CA GLY A 64 -3.37 -16.71 -8.43
C GLY A 64 -4.80 -16.95 -7.91
N GLN A 65 -5.06 -16.89 -6.61
CA GLN A 65 -6.39 -17.18 -6.04
C GLN A 65 -7.39 -16.02 -6.11
N THR A 66 -6.96 -14.81 -6.51
CA THR A 66 -7.84 -13.60 -6.52
C THR A 66 -8.20 -13.10 -7.92
N ILE A 67 -8.16 -13.99 -8.90
CA ILE A 67 -8.43 -13.70 -10.32
C ILE A 67 -9.52 -14.63 -10.87
N SER A 68 -10.20 -14.19 -11.92
CA SER A 68 -11.33 -14.90 -12.54
C SER A 68 -11.47 -14.53 -14.01
N ASP A 69 -11.93 -15.45 -14.84
CA ASP A 69 -12.37 -15.20 -16.22
C ASP A 69 -13.90 -14.99 -16.34
N SER A 70 -14.60 -14.98 -15.20
CA SER A 70 -16.04 -14.87 -15.07
C SER A 70 -16.43 -13.62 -14.27
N VAL A 71 -17.01 -13.75 -13.07
CA VAL A 71 -17.44 -12.64 -12.22
C VAL A 71 -16.42 -12.41 -11.12
N LEU A 72 -15.90 -11.19 -11.01
CA LEU A 72 -14.99 -10.78 -9.95
C LEU A 72 -15.70 -9.80 -9.01
N ILE A 73 -15.80 -10.14 -7.72
CA ILE A 73 -16.31 -9.22 -6.70
C ILE A 73 -15.12 -8.50 -6.05
N GLU A 74 -15.19 -7.17 -6.00
CA GLU A 74 -14.29 -6.37 -5.17
C GLU A 74 -15.07 -5.64 -4.06
N ILE A 75 -14.41 -5.44 -2.94
CA ILE A 75 -15.01 -4.85 -1.74
C ILE A 75 -14.90 -3.32 -1.79
N SER A 76 -16.03 -2.64 -1.63
CA SER A 76 -16.12 -1.18 -1.49
C SER A 76 -15.35 -0.68 -0.26
N PRO A 77 -14.74 0.52 -0.30
CA PRO A 77 -14.15 1.15 0.88
C PRO A 77 -15.14 1.42 2.02
N ASP A 78 -16.45 1.41 1.73
CA ASP A 78 -17.52 1.71 2.69
C ASP A 78 -18.18 0.43 3.26
N TYR A 79 -17.58 -0.74 3.05
CA TYR A 79 -18.16 -2.01 3.47
C TYR A 79 -18.06 -2.22 4.98
N GLY A 80 -19.21 -2.46 5.63
CA GLY A 80 -19.30 -2.82 7.05
C GLY A 80 -18.83 -1.72 8.00
N LYS A 81 -18.69 -2.08 9.29
CA LYS A 81 -18.23 -1.19 10.36
C LYS A 81 -17.31 -1.93 11.33
N VAL A 82 -16.47 -1.16 11.99
CA VAL A 82 -15.47 -1.64 12.94
C VAL A 82 -16.03 -1.51 14.35
N LYS A 83 -15.76 -2.50 15.19
CA LYS A 83 -16.14 -2.50 16.59
C LYS A 83 -14.99 -3.05 17.44
N ILE A 84 -14.50 -2.26 18.38
CA ILE A 84 -13.49 -2.67 19.36
C ILE A 84 -14.18 -2.75 20.72
N SER A 85 -14.00 -3.86 21.43
CA SER A 85 -14.65 -4.12 22.72
C SER A 85 -13.68 -3.90 23.87
N GLY A 86 -14.15 -3.29 24.96
CA GLY A 86 -13.42 -3.20 26.23
C GLY A 86 -12.00 -2.62 26.10
N ASP A 87 -11.02 -3.40 26.55
CA ASP A 87 -9.58 -3.13 26.53
C ASP A 87 -8.92 -3.45 25.18
N GLY A 88 -9.70 -3.67 24.12
CA GLY A 88 -9.20 -4.03 22.80
C GLY A 88 -8.88 -5.51 22.61
N SER A 89 -9.05 -6.36 23.64
CA SER A 89 -8.84 -7.82 23.56
C SER A 89 -9.70 -8.50 22.50
N LEU A 90 -10.88 -7.95 22.20
CA LEU A 90 -11.74 -8.39 21.10
C LEU A 90 -12.02 -7.25 20.14
N ALA A 91 -11.80 -7.49 18.85
CA ALA A 91 -12.06 -6.49 17.82
C ALA A 91 -12.64 -7.11 16.54
N LYS A 92 -13.77 -6.57 16.10
CA LYS A 92 -14.47 -6.94 14.87
C LYS A 92 -14.13 -5.97 13.75
N PHE A 93 -13.62 -6.50 12.64
CA PHE A 93 -13.28 -5.75 11.44
C PHE A 93 -14.04 -6.30 10.22
N PRO A 94 -14.57 -5.42 9.34
CA PRO A 94 -15.13 -5.84 8.07
C PRO A 94 -14.02 -6.27 7.10
N CYS A 95 -14.37 -7.17 6.17
CA CYS A 95 -13.43 -7.81 5.24
C CYS A 95 -12.62 -6.84 4.37
N GLY A 96 -13.12 -5.61 4.17
CA GLY A 96 -12.52 -4.58 3.32
C GLY A 96 -11.39 -3.76 3.96
N ILE A 97 -11.19 -3.86 5.27
CA ILE A 97 -10.17 -3.09 6.02
C ILE A 97 -8.78 -3.71 5.84
N THR A 98 -7.74 -2.89 5.74
CA THR A 98 -6.36 -3.42 5.72
C THR A 98 -5.88 -3.83 7.11
N GLY A 99 -4.98 -4.81 7.21
CA GLY A 99 -4.44 -5.21 8.52
C GLY A 99 -3.73 -4.04 9.24
N GLU A 100 -3.05 -3.17 8.50
CA GLU A 100 -2.41 -1.97 9.05
C GLU A 100 -3.43 -0.94 9.58
N GLU A 101 -4.59 -0.81 8.92
CA GLU A 101 -5.68 0.02 9.44
C GLU A 101 -6.27 -0.54 10.73
N ALA A 102 -6.45 -1.86 10.80
CA ALA A 102 -6.89 -2.55 12.01
C ALA A 102 -5.91 -2.34 13.16
N ASN A 103 -4.60 -2.57 12.94
CA ASN A 103 -3.56 -2.34 13.95
C ASN A 103 -3.49 -0.87 14.41
N ARG A 104 -3.73 0.09 13.52
CA ARG A 104 -3.79 1.51 13.89
C ARG A 104 -4.93 1.80 14.86
N TRP A 105 -6.09 1.15 14.68
CA TRP A 105 -7.22 1.31 15.59
C TRP A 105 -7.01 0.58 16.93
N LEU A 106 -6.22 -0.49 16.94
CA LEU A 106 -5.86 -1.24 18.15
C LEU A 106 -4.72 -0.58 18.96
N LYS A 107 -3.87 0.24 18.31
CA LYS A 107 -2.73 0.90 18.97
C LYS A 107 -3.05 1.62 20.29
N PRO A 108 -4.16 2.39 20.44
CA PRO A 108 -4.52 3.03 21.72
C PRO A 108 -4.77 2.05 22.88
N TYR A 109 -4.99 0.78 22.57
CA TYR A 109 -5.26 -0.29 23.51
C TYR A 109 -4.01 -1.13 23.84
N ALA A 110 -2.83 -0.79 23.29
CA ALA A 110 -1.62 -1.63 23.37
C ALA A 110 -1.87 -3.07 22.85
N ARG A 111 -2.67 -3.18 21.79
CA ARG A 111 -3.04 -4.42 21.12
C ARG A 111 -2.70 -4.36 19.64
N LYS A 112 -2.57 -5.53 19.02
CA LYS A 112 -2.43 -5.73 17.57
C LYS A 112 -3.12 -7.02 17.13
N LEU A 113 -3.34 -7.19 15.83
CA LEU A 113 -3.73 -8.48 15.27
C LEU A 113 -2.59 -9.48 15.45
N GLY A 114 -2.94 -10.75 15.71
CA GLY A 114 -2.00 -11.87 15.67
C GLY A 114 -1.38 -12.05 14.28
N PRO A 115 -2.17 -12.25 13.21
CA PRO A 115 -1.64 -12.37 11.86
C PRO A 115 -1.01 -11.05 11.39
N SER A 116 0.23 -11.13 10.90
CA SER A 116 1.02 -9.98 10.46
C SER A 116 1.78 -10.25 9.14
N PRO A 117 1.07 -10.45 8.01
CA PRO A 117 1.73 -10.80 6.76
C PRO A 117 2.59 -9.65 6.25
N ALA A 118 3.64 -9.92 5.48
CA ALA A 118 4.50 -8.88 4.91
C ALA A 118 3.72 -7.84 4.06
N SER A 119 2.55 -8.23 3.53
CA SER A 119 1.65 -7.36 2.77
C SER A 119 0.62 -6.60 3.63
N ILE A 120 0.68 -6.63 4.96
CA ILE A 120 -0.35 -6.11 5.90
C ILE A 120 -0.82 -4.67 5.62
N LYS A 121 0.04 -3.82 5.05
CA LYS A 121 -0.30 -2.45 4.62
C LYS A 121 -1.36 -2.42 3.52
N SER A 122 -1.43 -3.45 2.68
CA SER A 122 -2.32 -3.56 1.53
C SER A 122 -3.29 -4.75 1.60
N ALA A 123 -2.89 -5.84 2.26
CA ALA A 123 -3.73 -6.99 2.50
C ALA A 123 -4.92 -6.60 3.39
N ARG A 124 -6.09 -7.11 3.04
CA ARG A 124 -7.35 -6.82 3.74
C ARG A 124 -7.81 -8.03 4.55
N ILE A 125 -8.52 -7.78 5.65
CA ILE A 125 -8.96 -8.78 6.63
C ILE A 125 -9.56 -10.03 5.96
N GLY A 126 -10.46 -9.87 4.98
CA GLY A 126 -11.07 -11.02 4.32
C GLY A 126 -10.05 -11.91 3.60
N GLY A 127 -9.02 -11.32 2.98
CA GLY A 127 -7.95 -12.08 2.33
C GLY A 127 -6.91 -12.64 3.31
N ILE A 128 -6.64 -11.94 4.41
CA ILE A 128 -5.74 -12.42 5.49
C ILE A 128 -6.31 -13.73 6.05
N VAL A 129 -7.60 -13.76 6.38
CA VAL A 129 -8.25 -14.95 6.93
C VAL A 129 -8.46 -16.03 5.87
N ALA A 130 -8.91 -15.67 4.66
CA ALA A 130 -9.16 -16.65 3.60
C ALA A 130 -7.88 -17.36 3.10
N ASN A 131 -6.69 -16.79 3.31
CA ASN A 131 -5.41 -17.47 3.02
C ASN A 131 -4.76 -18.07 4.28
N ASN A 132 -5.37 -17.93 5.46
CA ASN A 132 -4.73 -18.17 6.76
C ASN A 132 -3.34 -17.51 6.88
N SER A 133 -3.21 -16.29 6.35
CA SER A 133 -1.95 -15.57 6.36
C SER A 133 -1.50 -15.32 7.79
N SER A 134 -0.21 -15.54 8.05
CA SER A 134 0.42 -15.32 9.34
C SER A 134 1.55 -14.29 9.20
N GLY A 135 2.83 -14.68 9.15
CA GLY A 135 3.99 -13.79 9.04
C GLY A 135 5.02 -13.97 10.15
N SER A 136 5.85 -12.94 10.36
CA SER A 136 7.09 -12.99 11.16
C SER A 136 6.93 -13.04 12.67
N SER A 137 5.71 -12.98 13.19
CA SER A 137 5.51 -12.92 14.64
C SER A 137 4.52 -13.98 15.08
N TYR A 138 4.92 -14.77 16.08
CA TYR A 138 4.09 -15.74 16.78
C TYR A 138 3.51 -16.89 15.93
N GLY A 139 4.06 -17.08 14.72
CA GLY A 139 4.00 -18.33 13.98
C GLY A 139 2.61 -18.95 13.80
N ILE A 140 2.51 -20.24 14.14
CA ILE A 140 1.23 -20.98 14.17
C ILE A 140 0.35 -20.56 15.35
N ILE A 141 0.91 -20.03 16.43
CA ILE A 141 0.21 -19.78 17.71
C ILE A 141 -0.80 -18.63 17.60
N HIS A 142 -0.45 -17.57 16.87
CA HIS A 142 -1.33 -16.40 16.69
C HIS A 142 -1.64 -16.11 15.22
N ASN A 143 -1.73 -17.15 14.40
CA ASN A 143 -2.25 -17.04 13.03
C ASN A 143 -3.76 -16.72 13.02
N SER A 144 -4.34 -16.57 11.83
CA SER A 144 -5.79 -16.30 11.71
C SER A 144 -6.62 -17.43 12.32
N TYR A 145 -6.24 -18.69 12.10
CA TYR A 145 -6.96 -19.85 12.62
C TYR A 145 -7.14 -19.79 14.14
N ASN A 146 -6.07 -19.51 14.88
CA ASN A 146 -6.06 -19.52 16.35
C ASN A 146 -6.56 -18.21 16.99
N THR A 147 -6.71 -17.13 16.22
CA THR A 147 -7.11 -15.82 16.76
C THR A 147 -8.52 -15.40 16.35
N VAL A 148 -9.16 -16.09 15.40
CA VAL A 148 -10.55 -15.81 15.03
C VAL A 148 -11.49 -16.31 16.13
N ARG A 149 -12.32 -15.40 16.62
CA ARG A 149 -13.37 -15.70 17.61
C ARG A 149 -14.72 -15.96 16.96
N ASP A 150 -15.11 -15.09 16.04
CA ASP A 150 -16.41 -15.11 15.38
C ASP A 150 -16.28 -14.64 13.93
N MET A 151 -17.22 -15.06 13.08
CA MET A 151 -17.25 -14.69 11.66
C MET A 151 -18.69 -14.45 11.17
N GLU A 152 -18.84 -13.47 10.29
CA GLU A 152 -20.04 -13.31 9.47
C GLU A 152 -19.78 -13.83 8.06
N ILE A 153 -20.57 -14.79 7.61
CA ILE A 153 -20.34 -15.56 6.37
C ILE A 153 -21.58 -15.48 5.47
N ILE A 154 -21.36 -15.42 4.16
CA ILE A 154 -22.40 -15.59 3.14
C ILE A 154 -22.01 -16.78 2.24
N PHE A 155 -22.88 -17.80 2.17
CA PHE A 155 -22.65 -19.02 1.39
C PHE A 155 -23.10 -18.88 -0.07
N ALA A 156 -22.78 -19.89 -0.90
CA ALA A 156 -23.07 -19.90 -2.34
C ALA A 156 -24.56 -19.65 -2.66
N ASP A 157 -25.46 -20.20 -1.85
CA ASP A 157 -26.92 -20.08 -1.95
C ASP A 157 -27.46 -18.73 -1.40
N GLY A 158 -26.58 -17.88 -0.87
CA GLY A 158 -26.92 -16.59 -0.27
C GLY A 158 -27.34 -16.64 1.20
N ALA A 159 -27.29 -17.81 1.85
CA ALA A 159 -27.51 -17.93 3.28
C ALA A 159 -26.48 -17.11 4.06
N PHE A 160 -26.93 -16.47 5.15
CA PHE A 160 -26.07 -15.67 6.02
C PHE A 160 -25.97 -16.33 7.39
N LEU A 161 -24.76 -16.37 7.93
CA LEU A 161 -24.47 -16.87 9.27
C LEU A 161 -23.57 -15.89 10.02
N ASP A 162 -24.03 -15.41 11.16
CA ASP A 162 -23.22 -14.77 12.19
C ASP A 162 -22.97 -15.79 13.31
N THR A 163 -21.73 -16.28 13.43
CA THR A 163 -21.40 -17.36 14.40
C THR A 163 -21.51 -16.90 15.85
N SER A 164 -21.41 -15.60 16.12
CA SER A 164 -21.57 -15.02 17.46
C SER A 164 -23.03 -14.98 17.93
N SER A 165 -23.98 -15.06 16.98
CA SER A 165 -25.40 -14.86 17.23
C SER A 165 -26.15 -16.19 17.34
N LEU A 166 -26.61 -16.53 18.55
CA LEU A 166 -27.45 -17.71 18.78
C LEU A 166 -28.72 -17.73 17.90
N ALA A 167 -29.32 -16.57 17.67
CA ALA A 167 -30.46 -16.44 16.78
C ALA A 167 -30.08 -16.77 15.33
N SER A 168 -28.97 -16.21 14.84
CA SER A 168 -28.48 -16.51 13.49
C SER A 168 -28.11 -17.98 13.32
N ARG A 169 -27.46 -18.59 14.33
CA ARG A 169 -27.15 -20.03 14.33
C ARG A 169 -28.42 -20.86 14.23
N ARG A 170 -29.43 -20.58 15.05
CA ARG A 170 -30.72 -21.29 15.02
C ARG A 170 -31.43 -21.17 13.67
N ASP A 171 -31.48 -19.96 13.10
CA ASP A 171 -32.14 -19.72 11.82
C ASP A 171 -31.39 -20.42 10.67
N PHE A 172 -30.05 -20.44 10.70
CA PHE A 172 -29.24 -21.22 9.78
C PHE A 172 -29.52 -22.72 9.92
N MET A 173 -29.60 -23.25 11.14
CA MET A 173 -29.90 -24.67 11.41
C MET A 173 -31.21 -25.12 10.78
N GLN A 174 -32.25 -24.27 10.82
CA GLN A 174 -33.57 -24.60 10.26
C GLN A 174 -33.54 -24.87 8.75
N THR A 175 -32.58 -24.26 8.04
CA THR A 175 -32.46 -24.36 6.58
C THR A 175 -31.27 -25.23 6.14
N HIS A 176 -30.26 -25.40 7.00
CA HIS A 176 -28.98 -26.03 6.67
C HIS A 176 -28.58 -27.18 7.61
N ILE A 177 -29.53 -27.78 8.33
CA ILE A 177 -29.23 -28.91 9.23
C ILE A 177 -28.46 -30.04 8.53
N GLY A 178 -28.82 -30.36 7.28
CA GLY A 178 -28.14 -31.41 6.52
C GLY A 178 -26.68 -31.09 6.17
N LEU A 179 -26.30 -29.80 6.13
CA LEU A 179 -24.90 -29.39 6.00
C LEU A 179 -24.15 -29.66 7.30
N LEU A 180 -24.73 -29.23 8.44
CA LEU A 180 -24.13 -29.40 9.76
C LEU A 180 -23.96 -30.89 10.12
N GLU A 181 -24.98 -31.71 9.84
CA GLU A 181 -24.92 -33.16 10.06
C GLU A 181 -23.83 -33.83 9.21
N LYS A 182 -23.67 -33.42 7.94
CA LYS A 182 -22.61 -33.95 7.07
C LYS A 182 -21.22 -33.56 7.55
N LEU A 183 -21.02 -32.34 8.07
CA LEU A 183 -19.75 -31.95 8.68
C LEU A 183 -19.42 -32.85 9.88
N MET A 184 -20.42 -33.14 10.72
CA MET A 184 -20.22 -34.05 11.85
C MET A 184 -19.93 -35.49 11.39
N ASN A 185 -20.54 -35.95 10.30
CA ASN A 185 -20.22 -37.25 9.72
C ASN A 185 -18.80 -37.30 9.16
N PHE A 186 -18.30 -36.22 8.52
CA PHE A 186 -16.91 -36.13 8.08
C PHE A 186 -15.93 -36.14 9.26
N ARG A 187 -16.27 -35.46 10.36
CA ARG A 187 -15.51 -35.58 11.62
C ARG A 187 -15.45 -37.03 12.10
N LEU A 188 -16.59 -37.73 12.12
CA LEU A 188 -16.62 -39.15 12.52
C LEU A 188 -15.82 -40.05 11.56
N GLU A 189 -15.87 -39.79 10.25
CA GLU A 189 -15.06 -40.50 9.24
C GLU A 189 -13.56 -40.36 9.54
N ILE A 190 -13.10 -39.15 9.91
CA ILE A 190 -11.71 -38.89 10.32
C ILE A 190 -11.36 -39.61 11.63
N LEU A 191 -12.15 -39.44 12.68
CA LEU A 191 -11.86 -40.00 14.02
C LEU A 191 -11.94 -41.53 14.08
N LEU A 192 -12.61 -42.16 13.11
CA LEU A 192 -12.68 -43.62 12.99
C LEU A 192 -11.59 -44.19 12.09
N ASN A 193 -10.76 -43.34 11.48
CA ASN A 193 -9.63 -43.72 10.63
C ASN A 193 -8.32 -43.16 11.22
N PRO A 194 -7.59 -43.95 12.03
CA PRO A 194 -6.35 -43.51 12.67
C PRO A 194 -5.31 -42.94 11.70
N ASP A 195 -5.20 -43.51 10.49
CA ASP A 195 -4.23 -43.04 9.49
C ASP A 195 -4.57 -41.61 9.01
N MET A 196 -5.86 -41.29 8.86
CA MET A 196 -6.31 -39.93 8.52
C MET A 196 -6.11 -38.97 9.69
N GLU A 197 -6.47 -39.38 10.90
CA GLU A 197 -6.29 -38.58 12.12
C GLU A 197 -4.81 -38.22 12.33
N ASP A 198 -3.92 -39.22 12.28
CA ASP A 198 -2.48 -39.05 12.44
C ASP A 198 -1.89 -38.18 11.32
N ARG A 199 -2.33 -38.36 10.07
CA ARG A 199 -1.88 -37.52 8.96
C ARG A 199 -2.29 -36.06 9.14
N ILE A 200 -3.53 -35.80 9.54
CA ILE A 200 -4.03 -34.44 9.80
C ILE A 200 -3.27 -33.81 10.95
N LEU A 201 -3.17 -34.50 12.09
CA LEU A 201 -2.45 -34.00 13.25
C LEU A 201 -1.00 -33.64 12.89
N SER A 202 -0.28 -34.58 12.27
CA SER A 202 1.10 -34.41 11.82
C SER A 202 1.26 -33.19 10.90
N LYS A 203 0.42 -33.03 9.87
CA LYS A 203 0.59 -31.93 8.90
C LYS A 203 0.35 -30.53 9.47
N TYR A 204 -0.39 -30.40 10.58
CA TYR A 204 -0.65 -29.12 11.24
C TYR A 204 0.28 -28.82 12.43
N GLU A 205 1.23 -29.70 12.73
CA GLU A 205 2.42 -29.34 13.53
C GLU A 205 3.33 -28.36 12.76
N LEU A 206 3.17 -28.29 11.44
CA LEU A 206 3.79 -27.31 10.55
C LEU A 206 2.83 -26.17 10.22
N LYS A 207 3.39 -25.03 9.80
CA LYS A 207 2.62 -24.07 9.01
C LYS A 207 2.16 -24.75 7.72
N ASN A 208 0.85 -24.91 7.57
CA ASN A 208 0.26 -25.57 6.41
C ASN A 208 -1.03 -24.88 5.94
N THR A 209 -1.02 -24.47 4.67
CA THR A 209 -2.13 -23.85 3.93
C THR A 209 -2.37 -24.54 2.58
N CYS A 210 -1.83 -25.75 2.42
CA CYS A 210 -2.06 -26.63 1.27
C CYS A 210 -3.37 -27.39 1.50
N GLY A 211 -4.43 -27.10 0.74
CA GLY A 211 -5.77 -27.65 0.94
C GLY A 211 -6.60 -26.93 2.02
N TYR A 212 -7.71 -27.54 2.41
CA TYR A 212 -8.59 -27.00 3.47
C TYR A 212 -8.01 -27.22 4.86
N GLY A 213 -8.41 -26.39 5.83
CA GLY A 213 -8.08 -26.51 7.26
C GLY A 213 -8.63 -27.78 7.92
N MET A 214 -8.06 -28.96 7.62
CA MET A 214 -8.60 -30.25 8.05
C MET A 214 -8.48 -30.47 9.56
N ASN A 215 -7.53 -29.80 10.23
CA ASN A 215 -7.44 -29.81 11.70
C ASN A 215 -8.70 -29.27 12.39
N SER A 216 -9.52 -28.46 11.71
CA SER A 216 -10.83 -28.05 12.26
C SER A 216 -11.71 -29.23 12.66
N PHE A 217 -11.61 -30.36 11.96
CA PHE A 217 -12.33 -31.58 12.29
C PHE A 217 -11.73 -32.37 13.45
N LEU A 218 -10.54 -32.00 13.96
CA LEU A 218 -9.94 -32.57 15.17
C LEU A 218 -10.13 -31.62 16.37
N ASP A 219 -9.85 -30.34 16.15
CA ASP A 219 -9.77 -29.30 17.18
C ASP A 219 -11.15 -28.91 17.77
N TYR A 220 -12.24 -29.08 16.99
CA TYR A 220 -13.58 -28.62 17.38
C TYR A 220 -14.65 -29.70 17.29
N THR A 221 -15.60 -29.66 18.24
CA THR A 221 -16.75 -30.57 18.29
C THR A 221 -18.08 -29.92 17.91
N ASP A 222 -18.16 -28.58 17.97
CA ASP A 222 -19.34 -27.82 17.53
C ASP A 222 -19.30 -27.67 15.99
N PRO A 223 -20.34 -28.09 15.24
CA PRO A 223 -20.33 -27.97 13.78
C PRO A 223 -20.21 -26.52 13.28
N TYR A 224 -20.60 -25.52 14.08
CA TYR A 224 -20.41 -24.12 13.70
C TYR A 224 -18.95 -23.68 13.82
N ASP A 225 -18.22 -24.19 14.81
CA ASP A 225 -16.80 -23.90 14.97
C ASP A 225 -15.99 -24.61 13.89
N ILE A 226 -16.30 -25.88 13.58
CA ILE A 226 -15.69 -26.60 12.44
C ILE A 226 -15.90 -25.80 11.15
N LEU A 227 -17.16 -25.40 10.88
CA LEU A 227 -17.51 -24.61 9.69
C LEU A 227 -16.76 -23.28 9.63
N MET A 228 -16.69 -22.54 10.74
CA MET A 228 -15.99 -21.25 10.81
C MET A 228 -14.50 -21.42 10.51
N HIS A 229 -13.87 -22.45 11.08
CA HIS A 229 -12.44 -22.70 10.90
C HIS A 229 -12.12 -23.28 9.52
N LEU A 230 -13.05 -23.98 8.86
CA LEU A 230 -12.92 -24.33 7.45
C LEU A 230 -12.88 -23.11 6.52
N MET A 231 -13.49 -21.98 6.91
CA MET A 231 -13.40 -20.74 6.13
C MET A 231 -12.00 -20.14 6.14
N VAL A 232 -11.23 -20.39 7.20
CA VAL A 232 -9.83 -19.95 7.33
C VAL A 232 -8.96 -20.79 6.39
N GLY A 233 -8.25 -20.14 5.46
CA GLY A 233 -7.51 -20.85 4.41
C GLY A 233 -8.38 -21.39 3.25
N SER A 234 -9.69 -21.11 3.22
CA SER A 234 -10.58 -21.61 2.14
C SER A 234 -10.40 -20.93 0.77
N GLU A 235 -9.65 -19.83 0.71
CA GLU A 235 -9.40 -19.03 -0.49
C GLU A 235 -10.68 -18.59 -1.24
N GLY A 236 -11.77 -18.40 -0.49
CA GLY A 236 -13.07 -18.00 -1.01
C GLY A 236 -13.83 -19.10 -1.77
N THR A 237 -13.39 -20.36 -1.65
CA THR A 237 -14.03 -21.50 -2.33
C THR A 237 -15.24 -22.06 -1.57
N LEU A 238 -15.44 -21.69 -0.30
CA LEU A 238 -16.55 -22.16 0.54
C LEU A 238 -17.60 -21.07 0.86
N GLY A 239 -17.25 -19.80 0.68
CA GLY A 239 -18.16 -18.68 0.91
C GLY A 239 -17.44 -17.33 0.98
N PHE A 240 -18.23 -16.27 1.15
CA PHE A 240 -17.75 -14.91 1.32
C PHE A 240 -17.67 -14.55 2.81
N ILE A 241 -16.49 -14.15 3.26
CA ILE A 241 -16.26 -13.62 4.62
C ILE A 241 -16.65 -12.14 4.64
N SER A 242 -17.71 -11.79 5.37
CA SER A 242 -18.20 -10.41 5.51
C SER A 242 -17.40 -9.61 6.56
N SER A 243 -17.27 -10.19 7.76
CA SER A 243 -16.52 -9.59 8.86
C SER A 243 -15.98 -10.66 9.80
N VAL A 244 -14.97 -10.29 10.58
CA VAL A 244 -14.24 -11.21 11.46
C VAL A 244 -13.99 -10.53 12.79
N THR A 245 -14.27 -11.23 13.88
CA THR A 245 -13.87 -10.84 15.25
C THR A 245 -12.60 -11.59 15.62
N PHE A 246 -11.56 -10.86 16.04
CA PHE A 246 -10.31 -11.42 16.50
C PHE A 246 -10.15 -11.29 18.01
N GLU A 247 -9.57 -12.31 18.64
CA GLU A 247 -8.81 -12.20 19.87
C GLU A 247 -7.46 -11.54 19.55
N THR A 248 -7.25 -10.33 20.07
CA THR A 248 -6.07 -9.53 19.76
C THR A 248 -4.92 -9.84 20.71
N VAL A 249 -3.69 -9.72 20.20
CA VAL A 249 -2.48 -9.99 20.98
C VAL A 249 -1.92 -8.69 21.59
N PRO A 250 -1.23 -8.76 22.74
CA PRO A 250 -0.51 -7.62 23.29
C PRO A 250 0.53 -7.05 22.30
N ASP A 251 0.68 -5.72 22.28
CA ASP A 251 1.83 -5.04 21.65
C ASP A 251 2.69 -4.44 22.77
N GLU A 252 3.67 -5.24 23.22
CA GLU A 252 4.60 -4.87 24.30
C GLU A 252 5.45 -3.65 23.89
N SER A 253 5.74 -2.80 24.88
CA SER A 253 6.31 -1.47 24.67
C SER A 253 7.83 -1.45 24.45
N LEU A 254 8.55 -2.39 25.05
CA LEU A 254 10.00 -2.54 24.87
C LEU A 254 10.26 -3.69 23.90
N LYS A 255 11.09 -3.42 22.89
CA LYS A 255 11.45 -4.38 21.85
C LYS A 255 12.96 -4.46 21.74
N ALA A 256 13.46 -5.66 21.51
CA ALA A 256 14.87 -5.94 21.34
C ALA A 256 15.07 -6.94 20.21
N SER A 257 16.15 -6.78 19.45
CA SER A 257 16.53 -7.77 18.44
C SER A 257 18.02 -8.06 18.48
N ALA A 258 18.40 -9.26 18.05
CA ALA A 258 19.79 -9.66 17.81
C ALA A 258 19.92 -10.18 16.38
N LEU A 259 20.96 -9.74 15.67
CA LEU A 259 21.34 -10.28 14.36
C LEU A 259 22.53 -11.22 14.57
N ILE A 260 22.25 -12.52 14.65
CA ILE A 260 23.24 -13.56 15.00
C ILE A 260 23.73 -14.23 13.72
N TYR A 261 25.04 -14.41 13.59
CA TYR A 261 25.68 -14.98 12.40
C TYR A 261 26.18 -16.40 12.66
N PHE A 262 25.86 -17.31 11.74
CA PHE A 262 26.20 -18.72 11.80
C PHE A 262 27.11 -19.10 10.62
N PRO A 263 28.01 -20.09 10.77
CA PRO A 263 28.93 -20.49 9.71
C PRO A 263 28.23 -21.23 8.55
N SER A 264 27.05 -21.80 8.78
CA SER A 264 26.26 -22.51 7.77
C SER A 264 24.77 -22.50 8.09
N LEU A 265 23.95 -22.85 7.11
CA LEU A 265 22.50 -23.02 7.28
C LEU A 265 22.16 -24.10 8.31
N ILE A 266 22.89 -25.21 8.32
CA ILE A 266 22.69 -26.31 9.27
C ILE A 266 22.90 -25.83 10.72
N GLU A 267 23.97 -25.07 10.99
CA GLU A 267 24.20 -24.55 12.34
C GLU A 267 23.10 -23.55 12.77
N ALA A 268 22.59 -22.72 11.85
CA ALA A 268 21.45 -21.86 12.14
C ALA A 268 20.17 -22.66 12.44
N CYS A 269 19.92 -23.76 11.74
CA CYS A 269 18.78 -24.64 12.02
C CYS A 269 18.89 -25.31 13.40
N ARG A 270 20.09 -25.67 13.85
CA ARG A 270 20.31 -26.22 15.22
C ARG A 270 19.98 -25.23 16.33
N ALA A 271 20.00 -23.93 16.04
CA ALA A 271 19.59 -22.90 17.00
C ALA A 271 18.07 -22.88 17.24
N ILE A 272 17.25 -23.57 16.45
CA ILE A 272 15.79 -23.47 16.54
C ILE A 272 15.20 -24.17 17.77
N ASP A 273 15.60 -25.41 18.10
CA ASP A 273 15.10 -26.09 19.32
C ASP A 273 15.33 -25.25 20.58
N PRO A 274 16.57 -24.78 20.86
CA PRO A 274 16.81 -24.02 22.08
C PRO A 274 16.02 -22.69 22.09
N LEU A 275 15.84 -22.06 20.93
CA LEU A 275 15.08 -20.81 20.82
C LEU A 275 13.58 -20.99 21.05
N ARG A 276 12.98 -22.10 20.61
CA ARG A 276 11.55 -22.39 20.87
C ARG A 276 11.24 -22.52 22.36
N GLN A 277 12.25 -22.85 23.17
CA GLN A 277 12.13 -22.95 24.63
C GLN A 277 12.30 -21.59 25.34
N CYS A 278 12.68 -20.53 24.61
CA CYS A 278 12.85 -19.17 25.11
C CYS A 278 11.60 -18.31 24.85
N LYS A 279 11.48 -17.17 25.53
CA LYS A 279 10.51 -16.12 25.15
C LYS A 279 11.06 -15.31 23.97
N VAL A 280 10.79 -15.78 22.76
CA VAL A 280 11.10 -15.10 21.49
C VAL A 280 9.84 -14.92 20.64
N SER A 281 9.73 -13.79 19.95
CA SER A 281 8.62 -13.49 19.05
C SER A 281 8.90 -13.91 17.60
N ALA A 282 10.18 -13.96 17.22
CA ALA A 282 10.65 -14.30 15.88
C ALA A 282 12.10 -14.82 15.89
N ALA A 283 12.43 -15.71 14.94
CA ALA A 283 13.81 -15.94 14.49
C ALA A 283 13.80 -16.07 12.97
N GLU A 284 14.33 -15.04 12.33
CA GLU A 284 14.19 -14.81 10.90
C GLU A 284 15.48 -15.14 10.14
N LEU A 285 15.44 -16.15 9.29
CA LEU A 285 16.56 -16.54 8.43
C LEU A 285 16.85 -15.46 7.38
N MET A 286 18.14 -15.19 7.19
CA MET A 286 18.70 -14.45 6.06
C MET A 286 19.90 -15.25 5.54
N ASP A 287 19.77 -15.87 4.37
CA ASP A 287 20.87 -16.61 3.75
C ASP A 287 21.98 -15.68 3.23
N ARG A 288 23.07 -16.26 2.71
CA ARG A 288 24.19 -15.46 2.20
C ARG A 288 23.75 -14.49 1.10
N ASN A 289 22.93 -14.94 0.15
CA ASN A 289 22.42 -14.10 -0.94
C ASN A 289 21.58 -12.93 -0.40
N ALA A 290 20.78 -13.15 0.64
CA ALA A 290 20.03 -12.12 1.34
C ALA A 290 20.93 -11.10 2.03
N LEU A 291 22.01 -11.55 2.69
CA LEU A 291 22.98 -10.66 3.34
C LEU A 291 23.72 -9.79 2.31
N HIS A 292 24.18 -10.38 1.20
CA HIS A 292 24.74 -9.64 0.06
C HIS A 292 23.75 -8.67 -0.60
N ALA A 293 22.44 -8.93 -0.47
CA ALA A 293 21.43 -8.03 -1.01
C ALA A 293 21.38 -6.69 -0.25
N VAL A 294 21.85 -6.66 1.00
CA VAL A 294 21.61 -5.57 1.95
C VAL A 294 22.87 -5.11 2.70
N GLU A 295 24.05 -5.67 2.43
CA GLU A 295 25.30 -5.31 3.12
C GLU A 295 25.68 -3.82 2.96
N ASP A 296 25.32 -3.20 1.83
CA ASP A 296 25.55 -1.77 1.57
C ASP A 296 24.42 -0.85 2.10
N GLU A 297 23.39 -1.38 2.75
CA GLU A 297 22.27 -0.58 3.25
C GLU A 297 22.71 0.29 4.45
N PRO A 298 22.37 1.60 4.47
CA PRO A 298 22.74 2.48 5.57
C PRO A 298 22.25 1.95 6.93
N GLY A 299 23.19 1.88 7.88
CA GLY A 299 22.96 1.41 9.25
C GLY A 299 23.14 -0.09 9.46
N MET A 300 23.40 -0.87 8.41
CA MET A 300 23.78 -2.27 8.57
C MET A 300 25.22 -2.43 9.07
N PRO A 301 25.54 -3.48 9.84
CA PRO A 301 26.89 -3.66 10.40
C PRO A 301 27.93 -3.98 9.31
N GLU A 302 29.11 -3.34 9.38
CA GLU A 302 30.21 -3.54 8.41
C GLU A 302 30.69 -5.00 8.32
N ILE A 303 30.44 -5.78 9.37
CA ILE A 303 30.79 -7.20 9.48
C ILE A 303 30.23 -8.04 8.32
N LEU A 304 29.11 -7.64 7.72
CA LEU A 304 28.45 -8.34 6.61
C LEU A 304 29.37 -8.58 5.42
N HIS A 305 30.29 -7.64 5.13
CA HIS A 305 31.27 -7.73 4.05
C HIS A 305 32.39 -8.75 4.35
N SER A 306 32.59 -9.10 5.62
CA SER A 306 33.65 -10.02 6.07
C SER A 306 33.15 -11.45 6.33
N LEU A 307 31.84 -11.68 6.21
CA LEU A 307 31.25 -12.99 6.47
C LEU A 307 31.69 -14.03 5.41
N PRO A 308 31.90 -15.30 5.80
CA PRO A 308 32.13 -16.41 4.87
C PRO A 308 31.00 -16.61 3.85
N GLU A 309 31.27 -17.31 2.75
CA GLU A 309 30.29 -17.59 1.67
C GLU A 309 29.10 -18.45 2.13
N ASP A 310 29.29 -19.36 3.08
CA ASP A 310 28.20 -20.18 3.61
C ASP A 310 27.50 -19.56 4.82
N ALA A 311 27.95 -18.36 5.25
CA ALA A 311 27.41 -17.72 6.43
C ALA A 311 25.96 -17.30 6.22
N VAL A 312 25.15 -17.56 7.23
CA VAL A 312 23.76 -17.12 7.31
C VAL A 312 23.54 -16.31 8.59
N ALA A 313 22.44 -15.57 8.67
CA ALA A 313 22.05 -14.87 9.87
C ALA A 313 20.64 -15.24 10.33
N LEU A 314 20.43 -15.22 11.65
CA LEU A 314 19.11 -15.16 12.26
C LEU A 314 18.90 -13.79 12.89
N LEU A 315 17.83 -13.10 12.47
CA LEU A 315 17.32 -11.94 13.19
C LEU A 315 16.31 -12.43 14.24
N ILE A 316 16.75 -12.45 15.49
CA ILE A 316 15.94 -12.85 16.64
C ILE A 316 15.27 -11.62 17.24
N ASP A 317 14.01 -11.75 17.62
CA ASP A 317 13.22 -10.69 18.24
C ASP A 317 12.60 -11.15 19.56
N THR A 318 12.56 -10.23 20.52
CA THR A 318 11.84 -10.41 21.78
C THR A 318 11.32 -9.09 22.32
N SER A 319 10.34 -9.17 23.22
CA SER A 319 9.67 -8.01 23.77
C SER A 319 9.21 -8.23 25.21
N SER A 320 9.03 -7.12 25.94
CA SER A 320 8.44 -7.08 27.27
C SER A 320 7.92 -5.65 27.58
N ASN A 321 7.23 -5.50 28.70
CA ASN A 321 6.92 -4.21 29.32
C ASN A 321 7.89 -3.84 30.46
N SER A 322 8.90 -4.67 30.75
CA SER A 322 9.94 -4.44 31.77
C SER A 322 11.33 -4.66 31.18
N GLU A 323 12.26 -3.75 31.51
CA GLU A 323 13.66 -3.88 31.12
C GLU A 323 14.32 -5.08 31.83
N GLU A 324 13.97 -5.31 33.10
CA GLU A 324 14.47 -6.45 33.87
C GLU A 324 14.08 -7.79 33.23
N GLU A 325 12.85 -7.91 32.76
CA GLU A 325 12.38 -9.08 32.01
C GLU A 325 13.13 -9.24 30.68
N LEU A 326 13.38 -8.17 29.92
CA LEU A 326 14.20 -8.24 28.71
C LEU A 326 15.59 -8.77 29.01
N GLN A 327 16.24 -8.28 30.07
CA GLN A 327 17.58 -8.75 30.45
C GLN A 327 17.58 -10.22 30.89
N ILE A 328 16.50 -10.71 31.49
CA ILE A 328 16.33 -12.14 31.78
C ILE A 328 16.22 -12.94 30.48
N GLN A 329 15.41 -12.47 29.53
CA GLN A 329 15.25 -13.13 28.23
C GLN A 329 16.56 -13.17 27.44
N PHE A 330 17.38 -12.12 27.48
CA PHE A 330 18.69 -12.10 26.81
C PHE A 330 19.61 -13.19 27.37
N ARG A 331 19.73 -13.29 28.70
CA ARG A 331 20.57 -14.31 29.34
C ARG A 331 20.08 -15.73 29.05
N ASP A 332 18.76 -15.95 29.09
CA ASP A 332 18.17 -17.24 28.76
C ASP A 332 18.51 -17.64 27.31
N ILE A 333 18.36 -16.73 26.34
CA ILE A 333 18.71 -16.98 24.94
C ILE A 333 20.23 -17.24 24.78
N GLU A 334 21.08 -16.44 25.42
CA GLU A 334 22.54 -16.61 25.39
C GLU A 334 22.97 -17.96 25.99
N GLU A 335 22.40 -18.37 27.12
CA GLU A 335 22.67 -19.65 27.76
C GLU A 335 22.23 -20.83 26.90
N ARG A 336 21.04 -20.73 26.28
CA ARG A 336 20.48 -21.77 25.40
C ARG A 336 21.23 -21.93 24.08
N LEU A 337 21.89 -20.88 23.61
CA LEU A 337 22.70 -20.90 22.40
C LEU A 337 24.20 -21.14 22.65
N ALA A 338 24.63 -21.32 23.91
CA ALA A 338 26.05 -21.40 24.27
C ALA A 338 26.82 -22.52 23.55
N ASP A 339 26.17 -23.65 23.29
CA ASP A 339 26.76 -24.81 22.61
C ASP A 339 26.63 -24.75 21.07
N ILE A 340 25.95 -23.74 20.52
CA ILE A 340 25.78 -23.55 19.09
C ILE A 340 26.91 -22.67 18.55
N GLN A 341 27.57 -23.13 17.48
CA GLN A 341 28.66 -22.37 16.88
C GLN A 341 28.13 -21.12 16.17
N THR A 342 28.43 -19.95 16.72
CA THR A 342 28.24 -18.65 16.07
C THR A 342 29.58 -18.11 15.55
N LEU A 343 29.53 -17.25 14.53
CA LEU A 343 30.71 -16.56 14.01
C LEU A 343 31.17 -15.41 14.92
N TYR A 344 30.23 -14.85 15.68
CA TYR A 344 30.44 -13.73 16.60
C TYR A 344 29.54 -13.88 17.84
N PRO A 345 29.90 -13.25 18.98
CA PRO A 345 29.05 -13.28 20.17
C PRO A 345 27.63 -12.76 19.91
N VAL A 346 26.64 -13.37 20.56
CA VAL A 346 25.25 -12.92 20.54
C VAL A 346 25.17 -11.55 21.21
N SER A 347 24.50 -10.58 20.58
CA SER A 347 24.32 -9.23 21.13
C SER A 347 22.96 -8.68 20.73
N PHE A 348 22.16 -8.32 21.74
CA PHE A 348 20.87 -7.66 21.56
C PHE A 348 21.03 -6.13 21.46
N THR A 349 20.19 -5.50 20.64
CA THR A 349 20.01 -4.05 20.61
C THR A 349 18.63 -3.66 21.11
N THR A 350 18.59 -2.71 22.04
CA THR A 350 17.37 -2.00 22.46
C THR A 350 17.30 -0.59 21.86
N ASP A 351 18.30 -0.15 21.07
CA ASP A 351 18.24 1.11 20.33
C ASP A 351 17.11 1.05 19.29
N PRO A 352 16.06 1.88 19.41
CA PRO A 352 14.94 1.88 18.48
C PRO A 352 15.35 2.14 17.03
N LYS A 353 16.44 2.88 16.78
CA LYS A 353 16.92 3.16 15.41
C LYS A 353 17.56 1.94 14.77
N LEU A 354 18.45 1.25 15.48
CA LEU A 354 19.08 0.03 14.97
C LEU A 354 18.06 -1.11 14.84
N TYR A 355 17.18 -1.27 15.85
CA TYR A 355 16.04 -2.19 15.79
C TYR A 355 15.20 -1.99 14.53
N ALA A 356 14.77 -0.75 14.28
CA ALA A 356 13.98 -0.41 13.11
C ALA A 356 14.75 -0.64 11.81
N THR A 357 16.08 -0.49 11.82
CA THR A 357 16.94 -0.74 10.66
C THR A 357 16.98 -2.23 10.32
N TYR A 358 17.23 -3.11 11.30
CA TYR A 358 17.22 -4.57 11.10
C TYR A 358 15.89 -5.04 10.52
N TRP A 359 14.78 -4.63 11.14
CA TRP A 359 13.46 -5.01 10.67
C TRP A 359 13.09 -4.40 9.32
N ARG A 360 13.52 -3.17 9.02
CA ARG A 360 13.35 -2.57 7.68
C ARG A 360 14.09 -3.39 6.62
N VAL A 361 15.32 -3.80 6.91
CA VAL A 361 16.16 -4.58 6.00
C VAL A 361 15.61 -5.98 5.78
N ARG A 362 15.27 -6.70 6.86
CA ARG A 362 14.62 -8.01 6.79
C ARG A 362 13.32 -7.97 5.98
N ASN A 363 12.47 -6.96 6.21
CA ASN A 363 11.24 -6.77 5.44
C ASN A 363 11.48 -6.34 3.98
N GLY A 364 12.67 -5.80 3.68
CA GLY A 364 13.09 -5.36 2.35
C GLY A 364 13.80 -6.43 1.51
N LEU A 365 14.06 -7.62 2.03
CA LEU A 365 14.81 -8.68 1.32
C LEU A 365 14.16 -9.08 -0.01
N PHE A 366 12.86 -9.37 0.02
CA PHE A 366 12.11 -9.65 -1.21
C PHE A 366 12.26 -8.52 -2.23
N THR A 367 12.23 -7.28 -1.77
CA THR A 367 12.27 -6.10 -2.63
C THR A 367 13.65 -5.90 -3.27
N SER A 368 14.69 -6.21 -2.50
CA SER A 368 16.09 -6.16 -2.94
C SER A 368 16.36 -7.24 -3.97
N ALA A 369 15.88 -8.47 -3.71
CA ALA A 369 15.94 -9.58 -4.65
C ALA A 369 15.20 -9.25 -5.96
N ALA A 370 13.93 -8.85 -5.86
CA ALA A 370 13.12 -8.49 -7.01
C ALA A 370 13.69 -7.29 -7.79
N GLY A 371 14.38 -6.36 -7.12
CA GLY A 371 15.00 -5.20 -7.75
C GLY A 371 16.22 -5.54 -8.64
N ARG A 372 16.89 -6.66 -8.35
CA ARG A 372 18.08 -7.16 -9.08
C ARG A 372 17.73 -8.16 -10.19
N ARG A 373 16.48 -8.59 -10.30
CA ARG A 373 16.05 -9.58 -11.30
C ARG A 373 16.26 -9.08 -12.75
N PRO A 374 16.45 -10.00 -13.72
CA PRO A 374 16.44 -9.66 -15.14
C PRO A 374 15.16 -8.93 -15.57
N ARG A 375 15.27 -7.93 -16.45
CA ARG A 375 14.07 -7.26 -16.98
C ARG A 375 13.27 -8.24 -17.84
N GLY A 376 11.95 -8.12 -17.83
CA GLY A 376 11.05 -8.99 -18.59
C GLY A 376 10.68 -10.30 -17.87
N THR A 377 11.34 -10.66 -16.77
CA THR A 377 10.96 -11.84 -15.99
C THR A 377 9.94 -11.54 -14.89
N VAL A 378 9.18 -12.56 -14.50
CA VAL A 378 8.34 -12.49 -13.30
C VAL A 378 9.16 -12.63 -12.03
N SER A 379 8.55 -12.30 -10.91
CA SER A 379 9.05 -12.61 -9.58
C SER A 379 8.10 -13.60 -8.93
N ILE A 380 8.61 -14.78 -8.60
CA ILE A 380 7.89 -15.81 -7.84
C ILE A 380 8.50 -15.86 -6.44
N ILE A 381 7.65 -16.04 -5.44
CA ILE A 381 8.05 -16.36 -4.08
C ILE A 381 7.41 -17.70 -3.75
N GLU A 382 8.24 -18.71 -3.56
CA GLU A 382 7.76 -19.97 -2.98
C GLU A 382 7.94 -19.93 -1.47
N ASP A 383 7.10 -20.69 -0.77
CA ASP A 383 7.01 -20.75 0.68
C ASP A 383 6.73 -22.19 1.11
N ILE A 384 7.73 -22.80 1.72
CA ILE A 384 7.70 -24.20 2.15
C ILE A 384 7.96 -24.26 3.65
N ALA A 385 7.58 -25.36 4.29
CA ALA A 385 7.89 -25.60 5.69
C ALA A 385 8.36 -27.03 5.93
N PHE A 386 9.32 -27.19 6.84
CA PHE A 386 9.83 -28.49 7.24
C PHE A 386 9.81 -28.62 8.76
N ARG A 387 9.78 -29.87 9.21
CA ARG A 387 9.96 -30.19 10.63
C ARG A 387 11.40 -29.93 11.03
N GLU A 388 11.58 -29.67 12.31
CA GLU A 388 12.86 -29.22 12.83
C GLU A 388 13.96 -30.27 12.65
N GLU A 389 13.61 -31.53 12.86
CA GLU A 389 14.54 -32.67 12.87
C GLU A 389 15.23 -32.87 11.51
N VAL A 390 14.60 -32.41 10.43
CA VAL A 390 15.08 -32.51 9.05
C VAL A 390 15.35 -31.16 8.39
N LEU A 391 15.10 -30.05 9.10
CA LEU A 391 15.07 -28.69 8.52
C LEU A 391 16.36 -28.33 7.79
N GLY A 392 17.52 -28.57 8.42
CA GLY A 392 18.83 -28.25 7.83
C GLY A 392 19.11 -29.05 6.56
N GLU A 393 18.88 -30.37 6.60
CA GLU A 393 19.12 -31.27 5.46
C GLU A 393 18.17 -30.96 4.30
N ALA A 394 16.88 -30.74 4.60
CA ALA A 394 15.87 -30.41 3.61
C ALA A 394 16.17 -29.10 2.89
N LEU A 395 16.58 -28.06 3.62
CA LEU A 395 16.90 -26.76 3.02
C LEU A 395 18.17 -26.80 2.17
N GLU A 396 19.19 -27.58 2.55
CA GLU A 396 20.37 -27.80 1.70
C GLU A 396 20.00 -28.52 0.39
N GLN A 397 19.08 -29.50 0.44
CA GLN A 397 18.60 -30.14 -0.78
C GLN A 397 17.78 -29.18 -1.65
N VAL A 398 16.99 -28.28 -1.05
CA VAL A 398 16.30 -27.21 -1.79
C VAL A 398 17.30 -26.24 -2.44
N ARG A 399 18.40 -25.85 -1.76
CA ARG A 399 19.50 -25.07 -2.36
C ARG A 399 20.14 -25.79 -3.54
N GLY A 400 20.29 -27.11 -3.44
CA GLY A 400 20.75 -27.98 -4.54
C GLY A 400 19.82 -27.88 -5.75
N VAL A 401 18.51 -28.10 -5.57
CA VAL A 401 17.51 -27.99 -6.66
C VAL A 401 17.51 -26.58 -7.26
N LEU A 402 17.58 -25.52 -6.44
CA LEU A 402 17.69 -24.16 -6.96
C LEU A 402 18.93 -24.00 -7.85
N SER A 403 20.07 -24.54 -7.45
CA SER A 403 21.31 -24.47 -8.22
C SER A 403 21.24 -25.24 -9.54
N ASP A 404 20.69 -26.46 -9.51
CA ASP A 404 20.55 -27.34 -10.68
C ASP A 404 19.68 -26.72 -11.78
N TYR A 405 18.68 -25.93 -11.39
CA TYR A 405 17.78 -25.22 -12.30
C TYR A 405 18.23 -23.78 -12.61
N GLY A 406 19.44 -23.38 -12.24
CA GLY A 406 20.01 -22.06 -12.56
C GLY A 406 19.47 -20.90 -11.70
N TYR A 407 18.89 -21.22 -10.54
CA TYR A 407 18.41 -20.29 -9.51
C TYR A 407 19.30 -20.27 -8.26
N GLY A 408 20.58 -20.67 -8.35
CA GLY A 408 21.50 -20.72 -7.19
C GLY A 408 21.77 -19.35 -6.52
N ASN A 409 21.44 -18.24 -7.18
CA ASN A 409 21.48 -16.89 -6.62
C ASN A 409 20.14 -16.45 -5.99
N ALA A 410 19.19 -17.38 -5.82
CA ALA A 410 17.95 -17.11 -5.12
C ALA A 410 18.24 -16.61 -3.71
N VAL A 411 17.59 -15.51 -3.34
CA VAL A 411 17.57 -15.02 -1.96
C VAL A 411 16.64 -15.93 -1.18
N MET A 412 17.14 -16.53 -0.10
CA MET A 412 16.39 -17.38 0.81
C MET A 412 16.26 -16.73 2.20
N TRP A 413 15.03 -16.65 2.72
CA TRP A 413 14.75 -16.03 4.02
C TRP A 413 13.49 -16.63 4.62
N GLY A 414 13.24 -16.53 5.93
CA GLY A 414 11.96 -16.96 6.47
C GLY A 414 11.87 -17.12 7.96
N HIS A 415 10.70 -17.58 8.39
CA HIS A 415 10.29 -17.77 9.78
C HIS A 415 10.83 -19.11 10.30
N LEU A 416 12.13 -19.16 10.58
CA LEU A 416 12.82 -20.41 10.87
C LEU A 416 12.35 -21.06 12.19
N LEU A 417 11.81 -20.26 13.14
CA LEU A 417 11.12 -20.78 14.32
C LEU A 417 9.96 -21.72 13.98
N ASP A 418 9.28 -21.52 12.86
CA ASP A 418 8.17 -22.36 12.41
C ASP A 418 8.60 -23.37 11.34
N GLY A 419 9.91 -23.49 11.08
CA GLY A 419 10.46 -24.28 9.98
C GLY A 419 10.07 -23.76 8.59
N ASN A 420 9.52 -22.54 8.49
CA ASN A 420 9.03 -21.96 7.24
C ASN A 420 10.09 -21.09 6.57
N VAL A 421 10.38 -21.39 5.30
CA VAL A 421 11.34 -20.67 4.48
C VAL A 421 10.72 -20.24 3.16
N HIS A 422 11.13 -19.06 2.70
CA HIS A 422 10.80 -18.48 1.41
C HIS A 422 12.05 -18.35 0.54
N PHE A 423 11.87 -18.42 -0.77
CA PHE A 423 12.91 -18.06 -1.72
C PHE A 423 12.32 -17.44 -2.98
N THR A 424 13.10 -16.60 -3.66
CA THR A 424 12.70 -16.00 -4.95
C THR A 424 13.30 -16.71 -6.14
N ILE A 425 12.49 -16.91 -7.18
CA ILE A 425 12.95 -17.28 -8.53
C ILE A 425 12.38 -16.32 -9.57
N PHE A 426 13.07 -16.21 -10.72
CA PHE A 426 12.77 -15.24 -11.76
C PHE A 426 12.64 -15.88 -13.16
N PRO A 427 11.70 -16.81 -13.39
CA PRO A 427 11.53 -17.43 -14.69
C PRO A 427 11.09 -16.43 -15.77
N ASP A 428 11.52 -16.67 -17.00
CA ASP A 428 10.98 -16.01 -18.18
C ASP A 428 9.74 -16.75 -18.68
N ILE A 429 8.56 -16.31 -18.24
CA ILE A 429 7.29 -16.90 -18.64
C ILE A 429 6.71 -16.29 -19.93
N ASN A 430 7.50 -15.48 -20.66
CA ASN A 430 7.06 -14.93 -21.94
C ASN A 430 7.25 -15.93 -23.10
N ALA A 431 8.07 -16.96 -22.91
CA ALA A 431 8.40 -17.98 -23.90
C ALA A 431 8.07 -19.39 -23.37
N GLN A 432 7.78 -20.31 -24.29
CA GLN A 432 7.40 -21.68 -23.92
C GLN A 432 8.57 -22.42 -23.24
N GLU A 433 9.81 -22.23 -23.68
CA GLU A 433 10.96 -22.90 -23.05
C GLU A 433 11.11 -22.52 -21.57
N GLY A 434 10.88 -21.24 -21.24
CA GLY A 434 10.94 -20.77 -19.86
C GLY A 434 9.78 -21.27 -18.99
N ILE A 435 8.60 -21.50 -19.58
CA ILE A 435 7.48 -22.16 -18.90
C ILE A 435 7.81 -23.62 -18.60
N ASP A 436 8.38 -24.35 -19.57
CA ASP A 436 8.73 -25.77 -19.41
C ASP A 436 9.86 -25.95 -18.37
N HIS A 437 10.82 -25.02 -18.33
CA HIS A 437 11.87 -24.97 -17.32
C HIS A 437 11.31 -24.74 -15.91
N TYR A 438 10.40 -23.76 -15.76
CA TYR A 438 9.69 -23.53 -14.50
C TYR A 438 8.87 -24.75 -14.09
N ALA A 439 8.18 -25.40 -15.02
CA ALA A 439 7.38 -26.60 -14.74
C ALA A 439 8.24 -27.74 -14.17
N SER A 440 9.44 -27.92 -14.74
CA SER A 440 10.38 -28.94 -14.32
C SER A 440 10.94 -28.63 -12.93
N PHE A 441 11.32 -27.37 -12.68
CA PHE A 441 11.76 -26.92 -11.35
C PHE A 441 10.70 -27.17 -10.28
N MET A 442 9.44 -26.79 -10.54
CA MET A 442 8.36 -26.95 -9.56
C MET A 442 8.11 -28.42 -9.21
N ARG A 443 8.17 -29.33 -10.18
CA ARG A 443 8.02 -30.78 -9.90
C ARG A 443 9.16 -31.29 -9.03
N SER A 444 10.41 -30.92 -9.32
CA SER A 444 11.55 -31.31 -8.47
C SER A 444 11.51 -30.69 -7.07
N LEU A 445 11.03 -29.45 -6.95
CA LEU A 445 10.79 -28.84 -5.64
C LEU A 445 9.74 -29.64 -4.85
N VAL A 446 8.61 -29.98 -5.48
CA VAL A 446 7.55 -30.79 -4.86
C VAL A 446 8.11 -32.14 -4.41
N ASP A 447 8.88 -32.82 -5.25
CA ASP A 447 9.51 -34.12 -4.90
C ASP A 447 10.39 -34.02 -3.66
N VAL A 448 11.22 -32.97 -3.55
CA VAL A 448 12.09 -32.76 -2.37
C VAL A 448 11.25 -32.43 -1.13
N VAL A 449 10.25 -31.57 -1.25
CA VAL A 449 9.41 -31.21 -0.10
C VAL A 449 8.67 -32.43 0.45
N LEU A 450 8.09 -33.24 -0.44
CA LEU A 450 7.36 -34.45 -0.05
C LEU A 450 8.28 -35.55 0.48
N TYR A 451 9.52 -35.65 -0.01
CA TYR A 451 10.50 -36.61 0.51
C TYR A 451 10.77 -36.43 2.01
N TYR A 452 10.83 -35.17 2.49
CA TYR A 452 10.97 -34.84 3.91
C TYR A 452 9.63 -34.62 4.64
N ASP A 453 8.51 -34.98 4.00
CA ASP A 453 7.15 -34.75 4.51
C ASP A 453 6.84 -33.28 4.92
N GLY A 454 7.49 -32.34 4.24
CA GLY A 454 7.28 -30.90 4.45
C GLY A 454 5.93 -30.40 3.91
N SER A 455 5.56 -29.17 4.23
CA SER A 455 4.40 -28.50 3.63
C SER A 455 4.78 -27.78 2.34
N LEU A 456 4.00 -28.00 1.28
CA LEU A 456 4.18 -27.32 -0.01
C LEU A 456 3.78 -25.85 0.03
N LYS A 457 2.92 -25.45 0.98
CA LYS A 457 2.51 -24.07 1.22
C LYS A 457 2.34 -23.76 2.68
N ALA A 458 3.21 -22.90 3.20
CA ALA A 458 3.18 -22.51 4.60
C ALA A 458 2.18 -21.37 4.91
N GLU A 459 2.14 -20.31 4.08
CA GLU A 459 1.38 -19.08 4.41
C GLU A 459 0.66 -18.40 3.23
N HIS A 460 1.14 -18.61 2.00
CA HIS A 460 0.66 -17.87 0.82
C HIS A 460 -0.61 -18.46 0.18
N GLY A 461 -1.14 -19.54 0.77
CA GLY A 461 -2.25 -20.31 0.24
C GLY A 461 -1.85 -21.22 -0.92
N THR A 462 -2.65 -22.26 -1.12
CA THR A 462 -2.53 -23.24 -2.20
C THR A 462 -2.65 -22.56 -3.56
N GLY A 463 -3.67 -21.72 -3.71
CA GLY A 463 -4.02 -21.06 -4.96
C GLY A 463 -4.21 -22.03 -6.13
N ARG A 464 -3.81 -21.58 -7.31
CA ARG A 464 -3.69 -22.39 -8.54
C ARG A 464 -2.31 -23.04 -8.66
N ASN A 465 -1.31 -22.46 -8.00
CA ASN A 465 0.08 -22.90 -8.10
C ASN A 465 0.29 -24.29 -7.51
N MET A 466 -0.29 -24.58 -6.32
CA MET A 466 -0.14 -25.87 -5.64
C MET A 466 -1.39 -26.75 -5.66
N ALA A 467 -2.49 -26.28 -6.26
CA ALA A 467 -3.73 -27.06 -6.42
C ALA A 467 -3.54 -28.48 -7.01
N PRO A 468 -2.67 -28.72 -8.01
CA PRO A 468 -2.51 -30.08 -8.55
C PRO A 468 -1.76 -31.02 -7.61
N PHE A 469 -0.99 -30.50 -6.66
CA PHE A 469 -0.12 -31.26 -5.76
C PHE A 469 -0.75 -31.52 -4.37
N VAL A 470 -1.95 -30.99 -4.09
CA VAL A 470 -2.64 -31.22 -2.80
C VAL A 470 -2.84 -32.71 -2.53
N LYS A 471 -3.16 -33.49 -3.56
CA LYS A 471 -3.29 -34.94 -3.43
C LYS A 471 -1.97 -35.61 -3.01
N ASP A 472 -0.85 -35.13 -3.53
CA ASP A 472 0.46 -35.71 -3.24
C ASP A 472 0.88 -35.44 -1.78
N GLU A 473 0.50 -34.27 -1.24
CA GLU A 473 0.73 -33.95 0.18
C GLU A 473 -0.22 -34.68 1.13
N TRP A 474 -1.51 -34.84 0.79
CA TRP A 474 -2.52 -35.34 1.73
C TRP A 474 -2.90 -36.81 1.55
N GLY A 475 -2.58 -37.41 0.40
CA GLY A 475 -3.09 -38.72 0.01
C GLY A 475 -4.53 -38.67 -0.53
N GLU A 476 -4.94 -39.75 -1.20
CA GLU A 476 -6.23 -39.82 -1.90
C GLU A 476 -7.44 -39.64 -0.97
N GLU A 477 -7.44 -40.27 0.20
CA GLU A 477 -8.61 -40.30 1.09
C GLU A 477 -8.96 -38.90 1.61
N ILE A 478 -7.98 -38.18 2.15
CA ILE A 478 -8.16 -36.81 2.64
C ILE A 478 -8.46 -35.86 1.47
N TYR A 479 -7.79 -36.02 0.33
CA TYR A 479 -8.05 -35.21 -0.86
C TYR A 479 -9.50 -35.37 -1.37
N GLU A 480 -10.03 -36.58 -1.42
CA GLU A 480 -11.43 -36.82 -1.79
C GLU A 480 -12.40 -36.29 -0.72
N LEU A 481 -12.02 -36.33 0.56
CA LEU A 481 -12.79 -35.67 1.63
C LEU A 481 -12.85 -34.15 1.44
N MET A 482 -11.74 -33.50 1.05
CA MET A 482 -11.73 -32.08 0.67
C MET A 482 -12.68 -31.80 -0.50
N TRP A 483 -12.75 -32.67 -1.51
CA TRP A 483 -13.75 -32.56 -2.59
C TRP A 483 -15.19 -32.75 -2.10
N LYS A 484 -15.45 -33.67 -1.16
CA LYS A 484 -16.78 -33.82 -0.53
C LYS A 484 -17.17 -32.53 0.20
N ILE A 485 -16.24 -31.90 0.92
CA ILE A 485 -16.44 -30.60 1.58
C ILE A 485 -16.76 -29.52 0.55
N LYS A 486 -15.95 -29.37 -0.51
CA LYS A 486 -16.21 -28.39 -1.57
C LYS A 486 -17.62 -28.53 -2.16
N ARG A 487 -18.05 -29.75 -2.49
CA ARG A 487 -19.39 -30.03 -3.02
C ARG A 487 -20.51 -29.79 -2.01
N LEU A 488 -20.21 -29.87 -0.72
CA LEU A 488 -21.17 -29.61 0.34
C LEU A 488 -21.53 -28.13 0.44
N PHE A 489 -20.53 -27.24 0.33
CA PHE A 489 -20.71 -25.78 0.39
C PHE A 489 -21.07 -25.16 -0.95
N ASP A 490 -20.65 -25.77 -2.06
CA ASP A 490 -20.80 -25.22 -3.40
C ASP A 490 -21.06 -26.36 -4.42
N PRO A 491 -22.29 -26.91 -4.45
CA PRO A 491 -22.63 -28.07 -5.29
C PRO A 491 -22.50 -27.78 -6.79
N GLU A 492 -22.74 -26.54 -7.21
CA GLU A 492 -22.65 -26.08 -8.60
C GLU A 492 -21.22 -25.63 -8.98
N ASN A 493 -20.26 -25.70 -8.05
CA ASN A 493 -18.87 -25.30 -8.23
C ASN A 493 -18.69 -23.87 -8.78
N ILE A 494 -19.51 -22.92 -8.30
CA ILE A 494 -19.46 -21.52 -8.75
C ILE A 494 -18.41 -20.69 -7.99
N LEU A 495 -18.04 -21.07 -6.77
CA LEU A 495 -17.11 -20.31 -5.92
C LEU A 495 -15.65 -20.64 -6.26
N ASN A 496 -14.99 -19.67 -6.89
CA ASN A 496 -13.55 -19.64 -7.21
C ASN A 496 -12.97 -20.96 -7.78
N PRO A 497 -13.53 -21.48 -8.89
CA PRO A 497 -13.16 -22.80 -9.40
C PRO A 497 -11.68 -22.88 -9.83
N GLY A 498 -11.09 -24.05 -9.59
CA GLY A 498 -9.70 -24.37 -9.91
C GLY A 498 -8.66 -23.78 -8.95
N VAL A 499 -9.11 -23.14 -7.86
CA VAL A 499 -8.30 -22.72 -6.71
C VAL A 499 -8.40 -23.76 -5.62
N LEU A 500 -7.28 -24.01 -4.92
CA LEU A 500 -7.15 -24.91 -3.78
C LEU A 500 -7.32 -26.39 -4.14
N LEU A 501 -8.38 -26.76 -4.86
CA LEU A 501 -8.57 -28.10 -5.43
C LEU A 501 -8.68 -28.03 -6.94
N ASN A 502 -7.84 -28.81 -7.64
CA ASN A 502 -7.93 -28.98 -9.07
C ASN A 502 -7.49 -30.40 -9.46
N ARG A 503 -8.13 -30.98 -10.48
CA ARG A 503 -7.76 -32.29 -11.04
C ARG A 503 -6.89 -32.20 -12.29
N ASP A 504 -6.69 -30.99 -12.82
CA ASP A 504 -5.80 -30.73 -13.93
C ASP A 504 -4.35 -30.65 -13.43
N PRO A 505 -3.49 -31.64 -13.75
CA PRO A 505 -2.12 -31.70 -13.22
C PRO A 505 -1.23 -30.54 -13.71
N ASP A 506 -1.61 -29.88 -14.80
CA ASP A 506 -0.83 -28.79 -15.40
C ASP A 506 -1.46 -27.41 -15.14
N VAL A 507 -2.43 -27.27 -14.22
CA VAL A 507 -3.07 -25.97 -13.96
C VAL A 507 -2.08 -24.89 -13.55
N PHE A 508 -1.01 -25.26 -12.83
CA PHE A 508 -0.02 -24.33 -12.30
C PHE A 508 0.82 -23.61 -13.39
N ILE A 509 0.81 -24.10 -14.63
CA ILE A 509 1.45 -23.47 -15.79
C ILE A 509 0.45 -22.92 -16.81
N LYS A 510 -0.85 -22.88 -16.48
CA LYS A 510 -1.89 -22.30 -17.34
C LYS A 510 -2.22 -20.87 -16.91
N ASN A 511 -2.66 -20.06 -17.89
CA ASN A 511 -3.10 -18.67 -17.66
C ASN A 511 -2.02 -17.78 -17.01
N LEU A 512 -0.77 -18.03 -17.35
CA LEU A 512 0.36 -17.20 -16.95
C LEU A 512 0.26 -15.81 -17.61
N LYS A 513 0.63 -14.78 -16.86
CA LYS A 513 0.66 -13.40 -17.35
C LYS A 513 1.93 -13.16 -18.18
N GLN A 514 1.82 -12.34 -19.22
CA GLN A 514 2.99 -11.88 -19.96
C GLN A 514 3.58 -10.62 -19.30
N ILE A 515 4.91 -10.53 -19.25
CA ILE A 515 5.68 -9.41 -18.73
C ILE A 515 6.62 -8.89 -19.83
N PRO A 516 6.08 -8.30 -20.91
CA PRO A 516 6.91 -7.70 -21.95
C PRO A 516 7.66 -6.49 -21.38
N LEU A 517 8.80 -6.17 -21.99
CA LEU A 517 9.42 -4.87 -21.82
C LEU A 517 8.47 -3.80 -22.36
N ALA A 518 8.34 -2.69 -21.65
CA ALA A 518 7.41 -1.64 -22.04
C ALA A 518 8.03 -0.26 -21.90
N ASN A 519 8.67 0.03 -20.78
CA ASN A 519 9.36 1.27 -20.53
C ASN A 519 10.26 1.11 -19.30
N GLU A 520 11.49 1.61 -19.39
CA GLU A 520 12.51 1.43 -18.35
C GLU A 520 12.07 1.91 -16.95
N LEU A 521 11.17 2.90 -16.88
CA LEU A 521 10.60 3.43 -15.62
C LEU A 521 9.70 2.42 -14.90
N ILE A 522 9.22 1.38 -15.59
CA ILE A 522 8.28 0.40 -15.05
C ILE A 522 8.69 -1.06 -15.28
N ASP A 523 9.74 -1.34 -16.06
CA ASP A 523 10.14 -2.73 -16.35
C ASP A 523 10.59 -3.49 -15.09
N LYS A 524 11.03 -2.77 -14.05
CA LYS A 524 11.29 -3.35 -12.71
C LYS A 524 10.02 -3.70 -11.93
N CYS A 525 8.82 -3.32 -12.37
CA CYS A 525 7.57 -3.60 -11.65
C CYS A 525 7.20 -5.09 -11.65
N ILE A 526 6.95 -5.64 -10.46
CA ILE A 526 6.47 -7.03 -10.23
C ILE A 526 4.94 -7.16 -10.16
N GLU A 527 4.20 -6.05 -10.25
CA GLU A 527 2.73 -6.03 -10.16
C GLU A 527 2.15 -6.49 -8.81
N CYS A 528 2.88 -6.32 -7.70
CA CYS A 528 2.42 -6.72 -6.36
C CYS A 528 1.19 -5.94 -5.81
N GLY A 529 0.94 -4.75 -6.33
CA GLY A 529 -0.23 -3.94 -5.96
C GLY A 529 -0.10 -3.08 -4.69
N PHE A 530 1.05 -3.09 -3.99
CA PHE A 530 1.23 -2.29 -2.75
C PHE A 530 1.04 -0.78 -2.96
N CYS A 531 1.32 -0.30 -4.18
CA CYS A 531 1.15 1.09 -4.55
C CYS A 531 -0.32 1.53 -4.72
N GLU A 532 -1.28 0.60 -4.75
CA GLU A 532 -2.68 0.92 -5.07
C GLU A 532 -3.38 1.73 -3.98
N ILE A 533 -3.12 1.42 -2.70
CA ILE A 533 -3.75 2.10 -1.55
C ILE A 533 -3.40 3.59 -1.49
N GLN A 534 -2.23 3.98 -1.97
CA GLN A 534 -1.75 5.37 -1.98
C GLN A 534 -2.39 6.22 -3.08
N CYS A 535 -2.97 5.59 -4.10
CA CYS A 535 -3.33 6.31 -5.31
C CYS A 535 -4.63 7.10 -5.12
N PRO A 536 -4.68 8.41 -5.45
CA PRO A 536 -5.91 9.18 -5.33
C PRO A 536 -6.99 8.74 -6.31
N SER A 537 -6.66 8.02 -7.39
CA SER A 537 -7.63 7.54 -8.39
C SER A 537 -8.23 6.16 -8.09
N ARG A 538 -7.87 5.54 -6.95
CA ARG A 538 -8.23 4.15 -6.60
C ARG A 538 -9.74 3.86 -6.54
N HIS A 539 -10.58 4.88 -6.32
CA HIS A 539 -12.03 4.74 -6.28
C HIS A 539 -12.74 5.32 -7.52
N VAL A 540 -11.99 5.66 -8.59
CA VAL A 540 -12.53 6.29 -9.81
C VAL A 540 -12.13 5.57 -11.08
N THR A 541 -10.82 5.35 -11.28
CA THR A 541 -10.26 4.81 -12.54
C THR A 541 -9.16 3.80 -12.24
N LEU A 542 -7.95 3.98 -12.80
CA LEU A 542 -6.85 3.02 -12.61
C LEU A 542 -5.92 3.43 -11.48
N THR A 543 -5.42 2.45 -10.75
CA THR A 543 -4.31 2.57 -9.79
C THR A 543 -2.95 2.41 -10.50
N PRO A 544 -1.80 2.59 -9.83
CA PRO A 544 -0.49 2.53 -10.47
C PRO A 544 -0.18 1.14 -11.08
N ARG A 545 -0.43 0.04 -10.36
CA ARG A 545 -0.32 -1.32 -10.92
C ARG A 545 -1.19 -1.48 -12.16
N GLN A 546 -2.47 -1.11 -12.05
CA GLN A 546 -3.42 -1.21 -13.14
C GLN A 546 -3.00 -0.41 -14.38
N ARG A 547 -2.40 0.79 -14.21
CA ARG A 547 -1.81 1.55 -15.33
C ARG A 547 -0.68 0.80 -16.00
N ILE A 548 0.18 0.14 -15.23
CA ILE A 548 1.31 -0.66 -15.75
C ILE A 548 0.79 -1.85 -16.55
N VAL A 549 -0.19 -2.59 -16.02
CA VAL A 549 -0.81 -3.74 -16.74
C VAL A 549 -1.36 -3.29 -18.10
N ILE A 550 -2.11 -2.19 -18.14
CA ILE A 550 -2.67 -1.68 -19.41
C ILE A 550 -1.59 -1.15 -20.34
N TYR A 551 -0.55 -0.50 -19.81
CA TYR A 551 0.52 0.02 -20.64
C TYR A 551 1.38 -1.11 -21.23
N ARG A 552 1.69 -2.17 -20.47
CA ARG A 552 2.35 -3.38 -20.96
C ARG A 552 1.54 -4.07 -22.07
N GLU A 553 0.23 -4.17 -21.91
CA GLU A 553 -0.65 -4.68 -22.96
C GLU A 553 -0.59 -3.82 -24.24
N LEU A 554 -0.62 -2.49 -24.10
CA LEU A 554 -0.49 -1.59 -25.24
C LEU A 554 0.88 -1.74 -25.92
N SER A 555 1.96 -1.89 -25.15
CA SER A 555 3.31 -2.13 -25.67
C SER A 555 3.40 -3.46 -26.42
N ALA A 556 2.88 -4.56 -25.85
CA ALA A 556 2.87 -5.88 -26.49
C ALA A 556 2.13 -5.85 -27.83
N LEU A 557 0.93 -5.27 -27.86
CA LEU A 557 0.15 -5.11 -29.09
C LEU A 557 0.89 -4.24 -30.12
N ALA A 558 1.62 -3.22 -29.66
CA ALA A 558 2.40 -2.38 -30.57
C ALA A 558 3.60 -3.13 -31.16
N GLU A 559 4.32 -3.92 -30.36
CA GLU A 559 5.44 -4.77 -30.79
C GLU A 559 4.97 -5.84 -31.79
N GLN A 560 3.77 -6.38 -31.61
CA GLN A 560 3.13 -7.33 -32.54
C GLN A 560 2.61 -6.66 -33.83
N GLY A 561 2.75 -5.33 -33.99
CA GLY A 561 2.24 -4.61 -35.15
C GLY A 561 0.72 -4.36 -35.13
N GLU A 562 0.04 -4.62 -34.01
CA GLU A 562 -1.41 -4.54 -33.87
C GLU A 562 -1.95 -3.14 -33.49
N THR A 563 -1.17 -2.07 -33.68
CA THR A 563 -1.61 -0.70 -33.35
C THR A 563 -2.89 -0.26 -34.08
N ASN A 564 -3.22 -0.90 -35.20
CA ASN A 564 -4.45 -0.66 -35.96
C ASN A 564 -5.65 -1.50 -35.50
N SER A 565 -5.45 -2.47 -34.62
CA SER A 565 -6.50 -3.36 -34.13
C SER A 565 -7.56 -2.60 -33.33
N LYS A 566 -8.79 -3.14 -33.32
CA LYS A 566 -9.89 -2.58 -32.54
C LYS A 566 -9.53 -2.55 -31.04
N ARG A 567 -8.92 -3.62 -30.54
CA ARG A 567 -8.48 -3.76 -29.14
C ARG A 567 -7.50 -2.66 -28.75
N TYR A 568 -6.43 -2.45 -29.53
CA TYR A 568 -5.45 -1.41 -29.24
C TYR A 568 -6.09 -0.02 -29.19
N LYS A 569 -6.91 0.32 -30.20
CA LYS A 569 -7.59 1.63 -30.28
C LYS A 569 -8.54 1.86 -29.11
N GLU A 570 -9.31 0.86 -28.70
CA GLU A 570 -10.21 0.93 -27.55
C GLU A 570 -9.46 1.10 -26.23
N LEU A 571 -8.43 0.28 -25.99
CA LEU A 571 -7.58 0.38 -24.81
C LEU A 571 -6.88 1.73 -24.74
N LYS A 572 -6.24 2.18 -25.83
CA LYS A 572 -5.53 3.47 -25.87
C LYS A 572 -6.48 4.64 -25.62
N LYS A 573 -7.66 4.64 -26.26
CA LYS A 573 -8.68 5.68 -26.04
C LYS A 573 -9.15 5.73 -24.59
N ALA A 574 -9.43 4.58 -23.98
CA ALA A 574 -9.86 4.52 -22.59
C ALA A 574 -8.73 4.88 -21.61
N PHE A 575 -7.48 4.51 -21.92
CA PHE A 575 -6.30 4.84 -21.13
C PHE A 575 -6.02 6.34 -21.08
N ASN A 576 -6.35 7.10 -22.13
CA ASN A 576 -6.18 8.55 -22.13
C ASN A 576 -6.90 9.22 -20.96
N TYR A 577 -8.13 8.81 -20.64
CA TYR A 577 -8.81 9.31 -19.45
C TYR A 577 -8.40 8.53 -18.19
N LYS A 578 -8.60 7.21 -18.19
CA LYS A 578 -8.47 6.37 -16.98
C LYS A 578 -7.03 6.17 -16.48
N GLY A 579 -6.06 6.25 -17.37
CA GLY A 579 -4.63 6.09 -17.07
C GLY A 579 -3.91 7.43 -16.97
N ASN A 580 -4.03 8.27 -18.01
CA ASN A 580 -3.31 9.55 -18.11
C ASN A 580 -4.04 10.70 -17.40
N ALA A 581 -5.28 11.01 -17.80
CA ALA A 581 -6.00 12.20 -17.34
C ALA A 581 -6.46 12.15 -15.88
N THR A 582 -6.45 11.00 -15.22
CA THR A 582 -6.76 10.88 -13.78
C THR A 582 -5.52 10.57 -12.92
N CYS A 583 -4.32 10.52 -13.50
CA CYS A 583 -3.08 10.42 -12.74
C CYS A 583 -2.65 11.79 -12.21
N ALA A 584 -2.57 11.94 -10.88
CA ALA A 584 -2.08 13.13 -10.20
C ALA A 584 -0.60 13.46 -10.50
N THR A 585 0.19 12.48 -10.96
CA THR A 585 1.64 12.62 -11.23
C THR A 585 2.45 13.11 -10.02
N ASP A 586 1.95 12.85 -8.81
CA ASP A 586 2.60 13.17 -7.53
C ASP A 586 3.82 12.28 -7.23
N GLY A 587 3.79 11.03 -7.69
CA GLY A 587 4.82 10.03 -7.44
C GLY A 587 4.74 9.34 -6.08
N LEU A 588 3.67 9.53 -5.28
CA LEU A 588 3.52 8.86 -3.99
C LEU A 588 3.44 7.33 -4.11
N CYS A 589 3.03 6.82 -5.28
CA CYS A 589 3.08 5.39 -5.56
C CYS A 589 4.48 4.76 -5.37
N ALA A 590 5.56 5.55 -5.52
CA ALA A 590 6.92 5.07 -5.34
C ALA A 590 7.28 4.84 -3.86
N THR A 591 6.67 5.57 -2.92
CA THR A 591 6.97 5.43 -1.48
C THR A 591 6.38 4.15 -0.89
N ALA A 592 5.35 3.59 -1.53
CA ALA A 592 4.80 2.28 -1.19
C ALA A 592 5.29 1.16 -2.11
N CYS A 593 6.07 1.49 -3.16
CA CYS A 593 6.53 0.49 -4.11
C CYS A 593 7.84 -0.15 -3.62
N PRO A 594 7.90 -1.48 -3.47
CA PRO A 594 9.09 -2.17 -2.99
C PRO A 594 10.32 -1.92 -3.87
N VAL A 595 10.12 -1.78 -5.18
CA VAL A 595 11.20 -1.58 -6.16
C VAL A 595 11.23 -0.15 -6.74
N GLY A 596 10.64 0.81 -6.01
CA GLY A 596 10.75 2.24 -6.30
C GLY A 596 10.01 2.75 -7.55
N ILE A 597 9.02 2.02 -8.07
CA ILE A 597 8.33 2.40 -9.31
C ILE A 597 7.51 3.68 -9.14
N ASN A 598 7.80 4.67 -9.99
CA ASN A 598 7.08 5.93 -10.04
C ASN A 598 6.26 6.06 -11.34
N THR A 599 5.01 5.62 -11.29
CA THR A 599 4.08 5.80 -12.43
C THR A 599 3.78 7.26 -12.76
N GLY A 600 3.99 8.19 -11.83
CA GLY A 600 3.88 9.62 -12.10
C GLY A 600 4.91 10.09 -13.13
N LEU A 601 6.14 9.54 -13.09
CA LEU A 601 7.17 9.81 -14.10
C LEU A 601 6.79 9.20 -15.45
N LEU A 602 6.31 7.95 -15.48
CA LEU A 602 5.81 7.33 -16.71
C LEU A 602 4.74 8.21 -17.36
N ILE A 603 3.72 8.64 -16.62
CA ILE A 603 2.65 9.47 -17.19
C ILE A 603 3.17 10.84 -17.67
N LYS A 604 4.14 11.46 -16.99
CA LYS A 604 4.78 12.68 -17.49
C LYS A 604 5.53 12.43 -18.80
N GLU A 605 6.23 11.30 -18.93
CA GLU A 605 6.91 10.90 -20.15
C GLU A 605 5.92 10.67 -21.31
N LEU A 606 4.81 9.97 -21.04
CA LEU A 606 3.76 9.76 -22.04
C LEU A 606 3.14 11.07 -22.50
N ARG A 607 2.80 11.98 -21.58
CA ARG A 607 2.30 13.33 -21.92
C ARG A 607 3.29 14.09 -22.79
N TRP A 608 4.58 13.98 -22.49
CA TRP A 608 5.62 14.62 -23.30
C TRP A 608 5.64 14.07 -24.73
N LYS A 609 5.64 12.74 -24.91
CA LYS A 609 5.59 12.10 -26.24
C LYS A 609 4.31 12.44 -27.02
N GLU A 610 3.20 12.67 -26.32
CA GLU A 610 1.89 12.99 -26.92
C GLU A 610 1.69 14.49 -27.23
N ASN A 611 2.47 15.39 -26.62
CA ASN A 611 2.32 16.84 -26.81
C ASN A 611 2.76 17.28 -28.23
N GLY A 612 1.80 17.73 -29.04
CA GLY A 612 2.06 18.22 -30.40
C GLY A 612 2.72 19.61 -30.49
N VAL A 613 3.04 20.02 -31.72
CA VAL A 613 3.74 21.30 -32.02
C VAL A 613 2.96 22.51 -31.52
N LEU A 614 1.64 22.56 -31.77
CA LEU A 614 0.79 23.68 -31.34
C LEU A 614 0.74 23.81 -29.81
N ALA A 615 0.59 22.70 -29.09
CA ALA A 615 0.56 22.71 -27.63
C ALA A 615 1.89 23.23 -27.05
N ASN A 616 3.01 22.82 -27.63
CA ASN A 616 4.34 23.32 -27.25
C ASN A 616 4.52 24.81 -27.58
N ALA A 617 3.97 25.30 -28.70
CA ALA A 617 4.02 26.72 -29.04
C ALA A 617 3.25 27.58 -28.03
N ILE A 618 2.03 27.15 -27.64
CA ILE A 618 1.24 27.81 -26.60
C ILE A 618 1.99 27.81 -25.26
N ALA A 619 2.54 26.66 -24.86
CA ALA A 619 3.31 26.55 -23.62
C ALA A 619 4.54 27.49 -23.63
N SER A 620 5.22 27.61 -24.77
CA SER A 620 6.37 28.52 -24.92
C SER A 620 5.94 29.99 -24.82
N GLY A 621 4.81 30.35 -25.44
CA GLY A 621 4.22 31.68 -25.32
C GLY A 621 3.89 32.04 -23.87
N ILE A 622 3.33 31.10 -23.10
CA ILE A 622 3.06 31.28 -21.67
C ILE A 622 4.37 31.41 -20.88
N ALA A 623 5.34 30.52 -21.09
CA ALA A 623 6.61 30.51 -20.35
C ALA A 623 7.41 31.81 -20.56
N GLY A 624 7.49 32.29 -21.81
CA GLY A 624 8.17 33.54 -22.17
C GLY A 624 7.47 34.80 -21.67
N ASN A 625 6.16 34.73 -21.37
CA ASN A 625 5.35 35.88 -20.95
C ASN A 625 4.75 35.70 -19.54
N MET A 626 5.41 34.93 -18.66
CA MET A 626 4.89 34.53 -17.35
C MET A 626 4.38 35.71 -16.50
N GLY A 627 5.10 36.84 -16.49
CA GLY A 627 4.70 38.03 -15.74
C GLY A 627 3.38 38.65 -16.23
N THR A 628 3.20 38.74 -17.54
CA THR A 628 1.95 39.22 -18.16
C THR A 628 0.81 38.25 -17.91
N VAL A 629 1.04 36.95 -18.10
CA VAL A 629 0.01 35.91 -17.92
C VAL A 629 -0.48 35.89 -16.47
N THR A 630 0.43 35.83 -15.50
CA THR A 630 0.06 35.84 -14.07
C THR A 630 -0.60 37.15 -13.65
N GLY A 631 -0.19 38.29 -14.24
CA GLY A 631 -0.82 39.59 -14.06
C GLY A 631 -2.28 39.64 -14.54
N MET A 632 -2.57 39.04 -15.71
CA MET A 632 -3.93 38.95 -16.27
C MET A 632 -4.82 37.94 -15.52
N LEU A 633 -4.24 36.88 -14.96
CA LEU A 633 -5.00 35.88 -14.19
C LEU A 633 -5.57 36.43 -12.87
N ARG A 634 -4.87 37.37 -12.20
CA ARG A 634 -5.35 37.96 -10.92
C ARG A 634 -6.75 38.58 -11.02
N PRO A 635 -7.04 39.54 -11.94
CA PRO A 635 -8.39 40.09 -12.05
C PRO A 635 -9.41 39.05 -12.52
N LEU A 636 -9.02 38.10 -13.37
CA LEU A 636 -9.91 37.02 -13.83
C LEU A 636 -10.41 36.15 -12.66
N LEU A 637 -9.53 35.82 -11.70
CA LEU A 637 -9.88 35.03 -10.53
C LEU A 637 -10.86 35.74 -9.57
N LYS A 638 -11.08 37.05 -9.70
CA LYS A 638 -12.12 37.75 -8.92
C LYS A 638 -13.54 37.49 -9.47
N LEU A 639 -13.65 37.09 -10.73
CA LEU A 639 -14.94 36.97 -11.43
C LEU A 639 -15.93 36.01 -10.75
N PRO A 640 -15.55 34.79 -10.29
CA PRO A 640 -16.46 33.89 -9.58
C PRO A 640 -17.13 34.56 -8.38
N HIS A 641 -16.36 35.32 -7.60
CA HIS A 641 -16.83 35.98 -6.38
C HIS A 641 -17.64 37.25 -6.67
N VAL A 642 -17.35 37.96 -7.76
CA VAL A 642 -18.17 39.10 -8.19
C VAL A 642 -19.54 38.63 -8.68
N LEU A 643 -19.56 37.57 -9.50
CA LEU A 643 -20.80 36.97 -9.97
C LEU A 643 -21.61 36.38 -8.81
N SER A 644 -20.96 35.68 -7.87
CA SER A 644 -21.65 35.13 -6.70
C SER A 644 -22.20 36.20 -5.76
N LYS A 645 -21.60 37.41 -5.69
CA LYS A 645 -22.18 38.55 -4.95
C LYS A 645 -23.48 39.05 -5.58
N LEU A 646 -23.66 38.91 -6.90
CA LEU A 646 -24.86 39.34 -7.62
C LEU A 646 -26.01 38.33 -7.51
N VAL A 647 -25.71 37.02 -7.63
CA VAL A 647 -26.74 35.97 -7.73
C VAL A 647 -26.77 34.97 -6.55
N GLY A 648 -25.81 35.06 -5.63
CA GLY A 648 -25.59 34.11 -4.55
C GLY A 648 -24.75 32.88 -4.97
N TYR A 649 -23.95 32.33 -4.05
CA TYR A 649 -23.08 31.18 -4.33
C TYR A 649 -23.83 29.93 -4.80
N ASN A 650 -25.01 29.65 -4.24
CA ASN A 650 -25.78 28.47 -4.62
C ASN A 650 -26.26 28.52 -6.09
N ALA A 651 -26.69 29.69 -6.58
CA ALA A 651 -27.10 29.85 -7.98
C ALA A 651 -25.89 29.84 -8.92
N PHE A 652 -24.82 30.53 -8.54
CA PHE A 652 -23.56 30.55 -9.29
C PHE A 652 -22.97 29.14 -9.46
N GLU A 653 -22.88 28.35 -8.39
CA GLU A 653 -22.32 26.99 -8.43
C GLU A 653 -23.15 26.04 -9.31
N ARG A 654 -24.48 26.21 -9.34
CA ARG A 654 -25.35 25.47 -10.28
C ARG A 654 -25.04 25.84 -11.73
N PHE A 655 -24.88 27.13 -12.03
CA PHE A 655 -24.51 27.60 -13.37
C PHE A 655 -23.10 27.16 -13.78
N ALA A 656 -22.11 27.29 -12.90
CA ALA A 656 -20.73 26.83 -13.13
C ALA A 656 -20.68 25.31 -13.35
N SER A 657 -21.44 24.54 -12.58
CA SER A 657 -21.59 23.09 -12.76
C SER A 657 -22.24 22.73 -14.11
N PHE A 658 -23.22 23.51 -14.56
CA PHE A 658 -23.81 23.36 -15.88
C PHE A 658 -22.77 23.63 -16.98
N LEU A 659 -22.04 24.75 -16.92
CA LEU A 659 -20.98 25.07 -17.88
C LEU A 659 -19.86 24.01 -17.92
N PHE A 660 -19.44 23.54 -16.75
CA PHE A 660 -18.47 22.45 -16.60
C PHE A 660 -18.93 21.19 -17.36
N ARG A 661 -20.18 20.75 -17.17
CA ARG A 661 -20.74 19.58 -17.86
C ARG A 661 -20.97 19.83 -19.35
N ALA A 662 -21.56 20.97 -19.71
CA ALA A 662 -21.88 21.33 -21.10
C ALA A 662 -20.63 21.48 -21.98
N SER A 663 -19.51 21.91 -21.40
CA SER A 663 -18.21 22.00 -22.09
C SER A 663 -17.46 20.67 -22.17
N ALA A 664 -18.06 19.55 -21.74
CA ALA A 664 -17.38 18.26 -21.58
C ALA A 664 -16.10 18.37 -20.73
N HIS A 665 -16.19 19.11 -19.62
CA HIS A 665 -15.12 19.36 -18.66
C HIS A 665 -13.93 20.15 -19.24
N LYS A 666 -14.12 20.90 -20.33
CA LYS A 666 -13.10 21.83 -20.86
C LYS A 666 -13.09 23.18 -20.15
N PHE A 667 -14.22 23.59 -19.58
CA PHE A 667 -14.31 24.75 -18.69
C PHE A 667 -14.04 24.28 -17.24
N PRO A 668 -13.23 25.00 -16.44
CA PRO A 668 -12.94 24.60 -15.06
C PRO A 668 -14.17 24.67 -14.16
N LEU A 669 -14.30 23.74 -13.21
CA LEU A 669 -15.35 23.80 -12.20
C LEU A 669 -15.06 24.92 -11.19
N TRP A 670 -15.76 26.04 -11.32
CA TRP A 670 -15.73 27.11 -10.31
C TRP A 670 -16.73 26.84 -9.18
N THR A 671 -16.26 27.09 -7.96
CA THR A 671 -16.99 26.92 -6.70
C THR A 671 -16.74 28.11 -5.78
N ARG A 672 -17.44 28.21 -4.65
CA ARG A 672 -17.13 29.21 -3.61
C ARG A 672 -15.71 29.09 -3.05
N HIS A 673 -15.09 27.93 -3.20
CA HIS A 673 -13.72 27.64 -2.75
C HIS A 673 -12.67 27.92 -3.83
N THR A 674 -13.08 28.27 -5.05
CA THR A 674 -12.15 28.79 -6.06
C THR A 674 -11.45 30.02 -5.48
N PRO A 675 -10.12 30.15 -5.64
CA PRO A 675 -9.40 31.28 -5.05
C PRO A 675 -9.72 32.55 -5.81
N SER A 676 -9.86 33.65 -5.07
CA SER A 676 -9.89 35.00 -5.64
C SER A 676 -8.50 35.39 -6.19
N GLY A 677 -8.40 36.54 -6.83
CA GLY A 677 -7.11 37.11 -7.23
C GLY A 677 -6.31 37.65 -6.04
N ALA A 678 -5.03 37.31 -5.95
CA ALA A 678 -4.11 37.87 -4.95
C ALA A 678 -3.94 39.40 -5.14
N SER A 679 -3.61 40.10 -4.04
CA SER A 679 -3.18 41.50 -4.06
C SER A 679 -1.86 41.65 -4.84
N LYS A 680 -1.55 42.88 -5.29
CA LYS A 680 -0.25 43.15 -5.90
C LYS A 680 0.82 43.00 -4.83
N PHE A 681 1.75 42.08 -5.05
CA PHE A 681 2.89 41.84 -4.16
C PHE A 681 3.70 43.12 -3.93
N LYS A 682 4.09 43.36 -2.67
CA LYS A 682 4.96 44.46 -2.24
C LYS A 682 6.21 43.85 -1.59
N GLU A 683 7.38 44.26 -2.07
CA GLU A 683 8.67 43.85 -1.49
C GLU A 683 8.90 44.62 -0.20
N LEU A 684 9.01 43.90 0.91
CA LEU A 684 9.33 44.45 2.23
C LEU A 684 10.63 43.82 2.72
N THR A 685 11.53 44.63 3.26
CA THR A 685 12.90 44.23 3.67
C THR A 685 12.95 43.49 5.00
N GLY A 686 11.86 43.45 5.77
CA GLY A 686 11.84 42.89 7.13
C GLY A 686 12.53 43.81 8.14
N VAL A 687 13.33 43.23 9.04
CA VAL A 687 14.13 43.98 10.03
C VAL A 687 15.49 44.36 9.40
N GLU A 688 15.94 45.60 9.57
CA GLU A 688 17.30 46.01 9.18
C GLU A 688 18.36 45.36 10.08
N ASN A 689 19.45 44.83 9.50
CA ASN A 689 20.53 44.11 10.21
C ASN A 689 20.09 42.83 10.94
N GLY A 690 19.00 42.21 10.51
CA GLY A 690 18.57 40.88 10.94
C GLY A 690 19.35 39.76 10.25
N MET A 691 18.95 38.51 10.52
CA MET A 691 19.52 37.36 9.81
C MET A 691 19.09 37.39 8.34
N GLU A 692 20.05 37.46 7.42
CA GLU A 692 19.76 37.53 5.99
C GLU A 692 19.21 36.21 5.44
N MET A 693 18.18 36.31 4.62
CA MET A 693 17.59 35.17 3.91
C MET A 693 16.97 35.60 2.58
N VAL A 694 16.71 34.63 1.69
CA VAL A 694 16.02 34.88 0.42
C VAL A 694 14.60 34.36 0.50
N TYR A 695 13.62 35.22 0.25
CA TYR A 695 12.22 34.80 0.14
C TYR A 695 11.78 34.75 -1.33
N PHE A 696 11.38 33.57 -1.79
CA PHE A 696 10.77 33.35 -3.09
C PHE A 696 9.27 33.02 -2.95
N PRO A 697 8.38 34.03 -2.98
CA PRO A 697 6.95 33.76 -3.05
C PRO A 697 6.62 33.14 -4.40
N SER A 698 5.99 31.96 -4.42
CA SER A 698 5.73 31.20 -5.64
C SER A 698 4.79 31.94 -6.60
N CYS A 699 4.83 31.58 -7.89
CA CYS A 699 3.92 32.20 -8.87
C CYS A 699 2.43 31.94 -8.53
N ILE A 700 2.13 30.88 -7.77
CA ILE A 700 0.76 30.54 -7.35
C ILE A 700 0.28 31.47 -6.25
N THR A 701 1.04 31.65 -5.16
CA THR A 701 0.65 32.55 -4.06
C THR A 701 0.62 34.01 -4.48
N ARG A 702 1.48 34.41 -5.43
CA ARG A 702 1.42 35.73 -6.06
C ARG A 702 0.20 35.94 -6.95
N THR A 703 -0.55 34.90 -7.32
CA THR A 703 -1.70 34.99 -8.25
C THR A 703 -3.02 34.63 -7.58
N MET A 704 -3.05 33.61 -6.73
CA MET A 704 -4.24 33.09 -6.04
C MET A 704 -4.33 33.64 -4.61
N GLY A 705 -5.39 34.39 -4.32
CA GLY A 705 -5.74 34.93 -3.00
C GLY A 705 -6.77 34.07 -2.26
N ALA A 706 -7.42 34.65 -1.25
CA ALA A 706 -8.44 33.98 -0.42
C ALA A 706 -9.61 33.41 -1.22
N SER A 707 -10.18 32.32 -0.70
CA SER A 707 -11.47 31.76 -1.10
C SER A 707 -12.56 32.27 -0.15
N ALA A 708 -13.84 32.00 -0.46
CA ALA A 708 -14.96 32.55 0.30
C ALA A 708 -15.04 32.06 1.76
N ASP A 709 -14.42 30.92 2.08
CA ASP A 709 -14.39 30.32 3.43
C ASP A 709 -13.36 30.96 4.39
N TYR A 710 -12.60 31.93 3.91
CA TYR A 710 -11.72 32.72 4.76
C TYR A 710 -12.57 33.85 5.36
N GLU A 711 -13.16 33.62 6.55
CA GLU A 711 -13.89 34.64 7.30
C GLU A 711 -12.94 35.78 7.72
N ASP A 712 -13.05 36.95 7.09
CA ASP A 712 -13.09 38.31 7.66
C ASP A 712 -12.88 39.41 6.59
N VAL A 713 -13.26 40.65 6.94
CA VAL A 713 -13.20 41.87 6.11
C VAL A 713 -11.75 42.31 5.80
N ASP A 714 -10.75 41.77 6.53
CA ASP A 714 -9.33 42.12 6.50
C ASP A 714 -8.39 40.94 6.19
N PHE A 715 -8.77 40.05 5.25
CA PHE A 715 -7.94 38.91 4.85
C PHE A 715 -6.51 39.34 4.40
N VAL A 716 -5.49 38.81 5.08
CA VAL A 716 -4.07 38.98 4.76
C VAL A 716 -3.56 37.79 3.95
N SER A 717 -2.78 38.05 2.89
CA SER A 717 -2.25 36.99 2.02
C SER A 717 -1.19 36.13 2.74
N VAL A 718 -1.01 34.88 2.30
CA VAL A 718 0.04 33.98 2.82
C VAL A 718 1.40 34.65 2.75
N THR A 719 1.66 35.39 1.67
CA THR A 719 2.93 36.08 1.45
C THR A 719 3.17 37.19 2.47
N GLU A 720 2.14 37.98 2.78
CA GLU A 720 2.20 39.01 3.84
C GLU A 720 2.35 38.37 5.23
N GLN A 721 1.68 37.24 5.50
CA GLN A 721 1.83 36.53 6.77
C GLN A 721 3.24 35.95 6.96
N ILE A 722 3.85 35.41 5.88
CA ILE A 722 5.25 34.97 5.92
C ILE A 722 6.18 36.15 6.23
N ILE A 723 5.99 37.31 5.57
CA ILE A 723 6.79 38.50 5.85
C ILE A 723 6.62 38.95 7.30
N ALA A 724 5.40 38.93 7.84
CA ALA A 724 5.14 39.29 9.23
C ALA A 724 5.86 38.36 10.20
N LEU A 725 5.83 37.03 9.96
CA LEU A 725 6.56 36.05 10.76
C LEU A 725 8.08 36.23 10.65
N LEU A 726 8.61 36.43 9.44
CA LEU A 726 10.04 36.68 9.21
C LEU A 726 10.51 37.95 9.93
N THR A 727 9.71 39.01 9.87
CA THR A 727 9.99 40.27 10.58
C THR A 727 9.99 40.04 12.09
N ARG A 728 9.00 39.30 12.63
CA ARG A 728 8.92 38.97 14.06
C ARG A 728 10.07 38.10 14.55
N ALA A 729 10.64 37.29 13.66
CA ALA A 729 11.78 36.42 13.95
C ALA A 729 13.14 37.07 13.59
N ASP A 730 13.20 38.40 13.42
CA ASP A 730 14.41 39.19 13.18
C ASP A 730 15.18 38.82 11.88
N PHE A 731 14.46 38.56 10.79
CA PHE A 731 15.08 38.33 9.47
C PHE A 731 15.12 39.59 8.59
N THR A 732 16.22 39.73 7.84
CA THR A 732 16.33 40.65 6.69
C THR A 732 16.03 39.88 5.41
N ILE A 733 15.05 40.34 4.65
CA ILE A 733 14.49 39.62 3.51
C ILE A 733 15.08 40.16 2.19
N ARG A 734 15.71 39.28 1.42
CA ARG A 734 16.12 39.52 0.04
C ARG A 734 15.16 38.83 -0.94
N TYR A 735 14.93 39.45 -2.10
CA TYR A 735 14.11 38.88 -3.18
C TYR A 735 14.94 38.67 -4.45
N PRO A 736 14.63 37.64 -5.25
CA PRO A 736 15.26 37.50 -6.56
C PRO A 736 14.76 38.56 -7.54
N GLU A 737 15.68 39.07 -8.36
CA GLU A 737 15.37 40.05 -9.40
C GLU A 737 14.32 39.53 -10.39
N ASN A 738 13.52 40.45 -10.96
CA ASN A 738 12.49 40.12 -11.95
C ASN A 738 11.46 39.08 -11.47
N LEU A 739 11.15 39.05 -10.16
CA LEU A 739 10.29 38.09 -9.50
C LEU A 739 8.98 37.77 -10.25
N SER A 740 8.34 38.77 -10.87
CA SER A 740 7.09 38.59 -11.64
C SER A 740 7.21 37.59 -12.79
N LYS A 741 8.41 37.45 -13.38
CA LYS A 741 8.69 36.51 -14.47
C LYS A 741 9.07 35.11 -13.97
N LEU A 742 9.48 34.97 -12.71
CA LEU A 742 10.04 33.72 -12.19
C LEU A 742 8.96 32.68 -11.84
N CYS A 743 9.26 31.42 -12.14
CA CYS A 743 8.44 30.24 -11.90
C CYS A 743 9.37 29.03 -11.70
N CYS A 744 9.01 28.08 -10.84
CA CYS A 744 9.79 26.87 -10.64
C CYS A 744 9.77 25.89 -11.82
N GLY A 745 8.80 26.01 -12.75
CA GLY A 745 8.64 25.10 -13.89
C GLY A 745 7.71 23.90 -13.64
N MET A 746 7.26 23.68 -12.40
CA MET A 746 6.47 22.49 -12.00
C MET A 746 5.20 22.28 -12.83
N ALA A 747 4.47 23.36 -13.13
CA ALA A 747 3.22 23.30 -13.89
C ALA A 747 3.41 22.85 -15.35
N PHE A 748 4.57 23.17 -15.94
CA PHE A 748 4.95 22.70 -17.28
C PHE A 748 5.39 21.24 -17.22
N SER A 749 6.20 20.88 -16.22
CA SER A 749 6.68 19.51 -16.01
C SER A 749 5.52 18.52 -15.85
N SER A 750 4.52 18.84 -15.02
CA SER A 750 3.37 17.95 -14.79
C SER A 750 2.52 17.72 -16.05
N LYS A 751 2.52 18.67 -16.99
CA LYS A 751 1.81 18.55 -18.29
C LYS A 751 2.66 17.99 -19.42
N GLY A 752 3.91 17.59 -19.16
CA GLY A 752 4.80 17.04 -20.18
C GLY A 752 5.49 18.08 -21.07
N PHE A 753 5.53 19.35 -20.66
CA PHE A 753 6.23 20.43 -21.38
C PHE A 753 7.68 20.57 -20.88
N ARG A 754 8.51 19.57 -21.17
CA ARG A 754 9.88 19.42 -20.61
C ARG A 754 10.78 20.63 -20.89
N LYS A 755 10.76 21.15 -22.13
CA LYS A 755 11.58 22.29 -22.54
C LYS A 755 11.23 23.56 -21.76
N GLN A 756 9.95 23.85 -21.62
CA GLN A 756 9.44 25.03 -20.93
C GLN A 756 9.64 24.93 -19.42
N ALA A 757 9.50 23.72 -18.86
CA ALA A 757 9.84 23.47 -17.46
C ALA A 757 11.32 23.77 -17.19
N ALA A 758 12.23 23.24 -18.02
CA ALA A 758 13.66 23.48 -17.91
C ALA A 758 14.01 24.97 -18.09
N GLN A 759 13.41 25.65 -19.07
CA GLN A 759 13.59 27.09 -19.26
C GLN A 759 13.25 27.88 -17.99
N LYS A 760 12.07 27.62 -17.38
CA LYS A 760 11.66 28.33 -16.16
C LYS A 760 12.54 27.99 -14.96
N ALA A 761 12.97 26.73 -14.85
CA ALA A 761 13.88 26.29 -13.80
C ALA A 761 15.23 27.02 -13.91
N GLU A 762 15.81 27.14 -15.11
CA GLU A 762 17.08 27.84 -15.33
C GLU A 762 16.99 29.33 -14.99
N GLU A 763 15.93 30.01 -15.48
CA GLU A 763 15.69 31.42 -15.16
C GLU A 763 15.57 31.66 -13.63
N LEU A 764 14.93 30.72 -12.90
CA LEU A 764 14.84 30.78 -11.44
C LEU A 764 16.18 30.45 -10.76
N ASN A 765 16.91 29.45 -11.28
CA ASN A 765 18.22 29.04 -10.77
C ASN A 765 19.18 30.21 -10.71
N GLU A 766 19.35 30.92 -11.85
CA GLU A 766 20.24 32.06 -11.96
C GLU A 766 19.83 33.20 -11.00
N ALA A 767 18.54 33.49 -10.91
CA ALA A 767 18.03 34.56 -10.05
C ALA A 767 18.24 34.25 -8.56
N LEU A 768 18.06 32.99 -8.15
CA LEU A 768 18.29 32.56 -6.78
C LEU A 768 19.77 32.49 -6.43
N LEU A 769 20.65 32.06 -7.34
CA LEU A 769 22.09 32.10 -7.12
C LEU A 769 22.58 33.53 -6.88
N ARG A 770 22.07 34.51 -7.63
CA ARG A 770 22.40 35.93 -7.39
C ARG A 770 21.84 36.42 -6.05
N ALA A 771 20.57 36.15 -5.75
CA ALA A 771 19.93 36.65 -4.52
C ALA A 771 20.51 36.04 -3.23
N SER A 772 20.98 34.80 -3.29
CA SER A 772 21.44 34.02 -2.13
C SER A 772 22.95 34.06 -1.89
N ASP A 773 23.69 34.95 -2.58
CA ASP A 773 25.15 34.96 -2.61
C ASP A 773 25.72 33.57 -2.95
N ASN A 774 25.28 33.02 -4.09
CA ASN A 774 25.72 31.73 -4.62
C ASN A 774 25.36 30.53 -3.73
N GLY A 775 24.20 30.58 -3.05
CA GLY A 775 23.69 29.52 -2.17
C GLY A 775 24.05 29.65 -0.69
N ARG A 776 24.79 30.70 -0.30
CA ARG A 776 25.17 30.97 1.10
C ARG A 776 23.94 31.17 1.98
N LEU A 777 22.98 31.96 1.51
CA LEU A 777 21.76 32.31 2.26
C LEU A 777 20.69 31.21 2.12
N PRO A 778 19.92 30.94 3.20
CA PRO A 778 18.79 30.03 3.11
C PRO A 778 17.65 30.67 2.29
N ILE A 779 16.96 29.85 1.50
CA ILE A 779 15.91 30.27 0.58
C ILE A 779 14.59 29.63 0.99
N LEU A 780 13.59 30.45 1.33
CA LEU A 780 12.21 30.01 1.59
C LEU A 780 11.38 30.11 0.31
N CYS A 781 10.75 29.01 -0.11
CA CYS A 781 9.64 29.04 -1.06
C CYS A 781 8.32 28.75 -0.36
N ASP A 782 7.31 29.59 -0.55
CA ASP A 782 6.02 29.51 0.16
C ASP A 782 5.08 28.37 -0.30
N MET A 783 5.54 27.48 -1.18
CA MET A 783 4.72 26.41 -1.73
C MET A 783 5.51 25.11 -1.93
N SER A 784 5.17 24.08 -1.17
CA SER A 784 5.95 22.83 -1.11
C SER A 784 6.06 22.07 -2.43
N PRO A 785 5.02 22.00 -3.30
CA PRO A 785 5.17 21.43 -4.64
C PRO A 785 6.18 22.19 -5.53
N CYS A 786 6.28 23.52 -5.40
CA CYS A 786 7.29 24.29 -6.11
C CYS A 786 8.67 23.95 -5.59
N LEU A 787 8.84 23.93 -4.26
CA LEU A 787 10.13 23.63 -3.64
C LEU A 787 10.64 22.23 -3.98
N LEU A 788 9.79 21.20 -3.91
CA LEU A 788 10.20 19.84 -4.26
C LEU A 788 10.76 19.81 -5.69
N HIS A 789 10.06 20.46 -6.62
CA HIS A 789 10.55 20.55 -7.99
C HIS A 789 11.87 21.32 -8.08
N MET A 790 12.03 22.39 -7.30
CA MET A 790 13.29 23.14 -7.24
C MET A 790 14.46 22.29 -6.70
N ARG A 791 14.25 21.46 -5.66
CA ARG A 791 15.27 20.52 -5.15
C ARG A 791 15.65 19.44 -6.18
N GLU A 792 14.70 19.08 -7.05
CA GLU A 792 14.91 18.11 -8.14
C GLU A 792 15.65 18.72 -9.34
N THR A 793 15.54 20.03 -9.61
CA THR A 793 16.01 20.64 -10.87
C THR A 793 17.04 21.75 -10.76
N LEU A 794 17.13 22.47 -9.64
CA LEU A 794 18.05 23.59 -9.49
C LEU A 794 19.42 23.15 -8.94
N ASP A 795 20.36 24.08 -8.95
CA ASP A 795 21.73 23.88 -8.44
C ASP A 795 21.72 23.41 -6.98
N LYS A 796 22.51 22.38 -6.68
CA LYS A 796 22.60 21.75 -5.35
C LYS A 796 23.19 22.66 -4.27
N ARG A 797 23.86 23.76 -4.66
CA ARG A 797 24.36 24.79 -3.73
C ARG A 797 23.24 25.60 -3.09
N LEU A 798 22.06 25.68 -3.72
CA LEU A 798 20.93 26.43 -3.17
C LEU A 798 20.33 25.70 -1.96
N ARG A 799 20.30 26.39 -0.81
CA ARG A 799 19.73 25.88 0.44
C ARG A 799 18.22 26.16 0.48
N LEU A 800 17.44 25.23 -0.04
CA LEU A 800 16.02 25.40 -0.33
C LEU A 800 15.12 24.82 0.77
N TYR A 801 14.21 25.62 1.34
CA TYR A 801 13.30 25.25 2.43
C TYR A 801 11.83 25.59 2.14
N GLU A 802 10.91 24.78 2.66
CA GLU A 802 9.45 25.01 2.59
C GLU A 802 8.96 25.66 3.88
N PRO A 803 7.73 26.22 3.94
CA PRO A 803 7.29 26.97 5.11
C PRO A 803 7.38 26.20 6.43
N VAL A 804 6.99 24.93 6.47
CA VAL A 804 7.05 24.11 7.70
C VAL A 804 8.49 23.94 8.15
N GLU A 805 9.36 23.49 7.26
CA GLU A 805 10.76 23.22 7.56
C GLU A 805 11.49 24.50 7.96
N PHE A 806 11.26 25.60 7.25
CA PHE A 806 11.90 26.87 7.55
C PHE A 806 11.44 27.45 8.89
N ILE A 807 10.14 27.45 9.16
CA ILE A 807 9.60 27.91 10.44
C ILE A 807 10.14 27.05 11.57
N TYR A 808 10.11 25.73 11.41
CA TYR A 808 10.56 24.80 12.43
C TYR A 808 12.07 24.92 12.72
N ASP A 809 12.91 24.98 11.69
CA ASP A 809 14.36 24.94 11.84
C ASP A 809 15.00 26.30 12.13
N PHE A 810 14.41 27.40 11.65
CA PHE A 810 15.03 28.73 11.74
C PHE A 810 14.27 29.72 12.62
N MET A 811 12.95 29.54 12.78
CA MET A 811 12.08 30.54 13.43
C MET A 811 11.53 30.06 14.77
N ARG A 812 11.47 28.75 15.02
CA ARG A 812 10.84 28.18 16.22
C ARG A 812 11.37 28.79 17.51
N ASP A 813 12.68 28.91 17.63
CA ASP A 813 13.33 29.42 18.84
C ASP A 813 13.41 30.97 18.87
N ARG A 814 12.92 31.63 17.82
CA ARG A 814 12.83 33.09 17.66
C ARG A 814 11.40 33.62 17.77
N LEU A 815 10.42 32.73 17.84
CA LEU A 815 9.00 33.05 17.95
C LEU A 815 8.47 32.55 19.30
N ASN A 816 7.63 33.34 19.94
CA ASN A 816 6.95 32.94 21.17
C ASN A 816 5.64 32.25 20.84
N PHE A 817 5.55 30.93 21.01
CA PHE A 817 4.33 30.16 20.73
C PHE A 817 3.40 30.10 21.94
N THR A 818 2.14 30.47 21.73
CA THR A 818 1.03 30.28 22.67
C THR A 818 0.07 29.23 22.10
N LYS A 819 -0.19 28.17 22.87
CA LYS A 819 -1.14 27.13 22.46
C LYS A 819 -2.56 27.67 22.42
N LEU A 820 -3.16 27.61 21.24
CA LEU A 820 -4.54 27.99 21.00
C LEU A 820 -5.49 26.86 21.45
N PRO A 821 -6.66 27.20 22.03
CA PRO A 821 -7.65 26.24 22.53
C PRO A 821 -8.49 25.63 21.40
N VAL A 822 -7.83 25.12 20.35
CA VAL A 822 -8.45 24.54 19.15
C VAL A 822 -7.95 23.13 18.91
N THR A 823 -8.80 22.33 18.26
CA THR A 823 -8.39 21.06 17.64
C THR A 823 -8.27 21.29 16.15
N VAL A 824 -7.10 21.02 15.59
CA VAL A 824 -6.80 21.30 14.19
C VAL A 824 -6.51 20.01 13.44
N ALA A 825 -6.92 19.94 12.18
CA ALA A 825 -6.51 18.89 11.26
C ALA A 825 -5.31 19.36 10.43
N VAL A 826 -4.35 18.47 10.15
CA VAL A 826 -3.23 18.75 9.24
C VAL A 826 -3.21 17.77 8.08
N HIS A 827 -2.84 18.27 6.90
CA HIS A 827 -2.56 17.44 5.73
C HIS A 827 -1.17 17.71 5.18
N SER A 828 -0.29 16.72 5.31
CA SER A 828 0.99 16.68 4.62
C SER A 828 0.77 16.53 3.12
N THR A 829 1.20 17.52 2.35
CA THR A 829 1.13 17.44 0.89
C THR A 829 2.04 16.32 0.38
N CYS A 830 1.76 15.81 -0.83
CA CYS A 830 2.62 14.81 -1.47
C CYS A 830 4.08 15.26 -1.55
N SER A 831 4.33 16.56 -1.73
CA SER A 831 5.67 17.16 -1.68
C SER A 831 6.29 17.13 -0.30
N THR A 832 5.56 17.49 0.76
CA THR A 832 6.03 17.42 2.15
C THR A 832 6.48 16.01 2.52
N THR A 833 5.66 15.01 2.19
CA THR A 833 5.97 13.60 2.43
C THR A 833 7.20 13.14 1.67
N LYS A 834 7.32 13.46 0.36
CA LYS A 834 8.51 13.11 -0.43
C LYS A 834 9.80 13.77 0.08
N MET A 835 9.70 14.93 0.75
CA MET A 835 10.84 15.63 1.33
C MET A 835 11.15 15.19 2.78
N GLY A 836 10.35 14.31 3.38
CA GLY A 836 10.54 13.85 4.76
C GLY A 836 10.18 14.91 5.83
N VAL A 837 9.34 15.89 5.50
CA VAL A 837 9.02 17.04 6.39
C VAL A 837 7.70 16.83 7.17
N GLN A 838 7.02 15.70 6.97
CA GLN A 838 5.69 15.45 7.51
C GLN A 838 5.62 15.48 9.05
N ASP A 839 6.64 14.98 9.74
CA ASP A 839 6.66 14.95 11.20
C ASP A 839 6.83 16.37 11.76
N LYS A 840 7.70 17.18 11.15
CA LYS A 840 7.83 18.62 11.46
C LYS A 840 6.51 19.37 11.30
N LEU A 841 5.65 19.00 10.33
CA LEU A 841 4.33 19.63 10.17
C LEU A 841 3.42 19.34 11.37
N VAL A 842 3.38 18.08 11.81
CA VAL A 842 2.56 17.67 12.95
C VAL A 842 3.08 18.32 14.24
N GLU A 843 4.39 18.32 14.45
CA GLU A 843 5.03 18.94 15.61
C GLU A 843 4.83 20.46 15.63
N LEU A 844 5.02 21.14 14.49
CA LEU A 844 4.78 22.58 14.38
C LEU A 844 3.32 22.93 14.71
N ALA A 845 2.36 22.17 14.19
CA ALA A 845 0.95 22.36 14.56
C ALA A 845 0.70 22.08 16.05
N GLY A 846 1.44 21.15 16.65
CA GLY A 846 1.39 20.83 18.08
C GLY A 846 1.96 21.92 19.00
N LEU A 847 2.86 22.76 18.49
CA LEU A 847 3.29 23.99 19.17
C LEU A 847 2.18 25.04 19.21
N CYS A 848 1.31 25.06 18.20
CA CYS A 848 0.27 26.08 18.04
C CYS A 848 -1.09 25.70 18.62
N ALA A 849 -1.46 24.41 18.66
CA ALA A 849 -2.82 23.96 19.01
C ALA A 849 -2.83 22.93 20.14
N ASN A 850 -3.93 22.87 20.90
CA ASN A 850 -4.11 21.89 21.97
C ASN A 850 -4.13 20.44 21.47
N ARG A 851 -4.72 20.20 20.29
CA ARG A 851 -4.80 18.87 19.69
C ARG A 851 -4.63 18.94 18.17
N VAL A 852 -3.82 18.03 17.64
CA VAL A 852 -3.59 17.88 16.20
C VAL A 852 -4.15 16.54 15.72
N VAL A 853 -4.89 16.57 14.62
CA VAL A 853 -5.42 15.40 13.94
C VAL A 853 -4.74 15.28 12.58
N SER A 854 -4.13 14.13 12.27
CA SER A 854 -3.51 13.85 10.97
C SER A 854 -4.16 12.61 10.36
N PRO A 855 -5.16 12.75 9.47
CA PRO A 855 -5.89 11.61 8.90
C PRO A 855 -4.99 10.71 8.04
N ALA A 856 -4.53 9.59 8.61
CA ALA A 856 -3.54 8.70 7.98
C ALA A 856 -3.97 8.10 6.62
N GLN A 857 -5.28 7.92 6.40
CA GLN A 857 -5.83 7.40 5.14
C GLN A 857 -5.86 8.44 4.00
N VAL A 858 -5.51 9.69 4.29
CA VAL A 858 -5.52 10.80 3.33
C VAL A 858 -4.09 11.16 2.92
N THR A 859 -3.55 10.37 2.00
CA THR A 859 -2.15 10.48 1.57
C THR A 859 -1.94 11.47 0.42
N CYS A 860 -2.96 11.69 -0.41
CA CYS A 860 -2.93 12.66 -1.51
C CYS A 860 -4.25 13.41 -1.62
N CYS A 861 -4.19 14.73 -1.77
CA CYS A 861 -5.36 15.57 -1.98
C CYS A 861 -6.03 15.36 -3.36
N GLY A 862 -5.38 14.68 -4.31
CA GLY A 862 -5.91 14.43 -5.66
C GLY A 862 -6.05 15.68 -6.55
N TRP A 863 -5.66 16.86 -6.06
CA TRP A 863 -5.85 18.13 -6.76
C TRP A 863 -4.80 18.41 -7.84
N ALA A 864 -3.53 18.03 -7.57
CA ALA A 864 -2.42 18.00 -8.53
C ALA A 864 -2.35 19.19 -9.50
N GLY A 865 -2.20 20.41 -8.97
CA GLY A 865 -2.15 21.64 -9.76
C GLY A 865 -3.54 22.12 -10.16
N ASP A 866 -3.91 21.96 -11.43
CA ASP A 866 -5.22 22.36 -11.96
C ASP A 866 -6.20 21.21 -12.12
N ARG A 867 -5.77 19.96 -11.85
CA ARG A 867 -6.58 18.76 -12.08
C ARG A 867 -7.86 18.75 -11.26
N GLY A 868 -7.86 19.29 -10.04
CA GLY A 868 -9.08 19.40 -9.22
C GLY A 868 -10.20 20.24 -9.87
N PHE A 869 -9.86 21.17 -10.77
CA PHE A 869 -10.86 21.93 -11.52
C PHE A 869 -11.49 21.15 -12.68
N PHE A 870 -10.76 20.20 -13.26
CA PHE A 870 -11.18 19.47 -14.47
C PHE A 870 -11.62 18.03 -14.19
N TYR A 871 -11.16 17.48 -13.06
CA TYR A 871 -11.39 16.11 -12.60
C TYR A 871 -11.72 16.10 -11.10
N PRO A 872 -12.79 16.80 -10.66
CA PRO A 872 -13.16 16.89 -9.24
C PRO A 872 -13.42 15.50 -8.61
N GLU A 873 -13.77 14.50 -9.40
CA GLU A 873 -13.89 13.10 -8.97
C GLU A 873 -12.57 12.52 -8.44
N LEU A 874 -11.42 12.93 -8.98
CA LEU A 874 -10.10 12.51 -8.51
C LEU A 874 -9.82 13.05 -7.11
N ASN A 875 -10.16 14.31 -6.87
CA ASN A 875 -10.03 14.97 -5.58
C ASN A 875 -10.99 14.33 -4.55
N ALA A 876 -12.25 14.10 -4.91
CA ALA A 876 -13.21 13.43 -4.05
C ALA A 876 -12.78 12.00 -3.66
N SER A 877 -12.15 11.26 -4.58
CA SER A 877 -11.61 9.94 -4.31
C SER A 877 -10.38 9.96 -3.41
N GLY A 878 -9.43 10.86 -3.65
CA GLY A 878 -8.26 11.02 -2.77
C GLY A 878 -8.62 11.40 -1.34
N LEU A 879 -9.72 12.14 -1.17
CA LEU A 879 -10.21 12.66 0.12
C LEU A 879 -11.41 11.90 0.69
N HIS A 880 -11.73 10.72 0.16
CA HIS A 880 -12.89 9.91 0.58
C HIS A 880 -12.95 9.70 2.10
N TYR A 881 -11.80 9.44 2.72
CA TYR A 881 -11.68 9.18 4.16
C TYR A 881 -11.45 10.45 5.00
N LEU A 882 -11.45 11.65 4.42
CA LEU A 882 -11.07 12.86 5.16
C LEU A 882 -12.10 13.21 6.24
N LYS A 883 -13.35 13.44 5.84
CA LYS A 883 -14.41 13.93 6.73
C LYS A 883 -14.69 13.02 7.93
N PRO A 884 -14.78 11.68 7.78
CA PRO A 884 -14.99 10.79 8.92
C PRO A 884 -13.84 10.79 9.95
N ASN A 885 -12.62 11.13 9.52
CA ASN A 885 -11.40 11.06 10.33
C ASN A 885 -10.92 12.44 10.84
N LEU A 886 -11.81 13.45 10.90
CA LEU A 886 -11.45 14.77 11.45
C LEU A 886 -11.43 14.80 12.99
N HIS A 887 -12.05 13.82 13.66
CA HIS A 887 -12.01 13.64 15.12
C HIS A 887 -12.24 14.91 15.96
N GLY A 888 -13.18 15.77 15.54
CA GLY A 888 -13.54 17.01 16.23
C GLY A 888 -12.72 18.24 15.85
N ALA A 889 -11.86 18.16 14.83
CA ALA A 889 -11.15 19.32 14.30
C ALA A 889 -12.12 20.37 13.75
N THR A 890 -11.91 21.63 14.12
CA THR A 890 -12.75 22.78 13.70
C THR A 890 -12.17 23.52 12.51
N GLU A 891 -10.87 23.40 12.28
CA GLU A 891 -10.13 24.00 11.16
C GLU A 891 -9.00 23.08 10.70
N GLY A 892 -8.59 23.23 9.44
CA GLY A 892 -7.57 22.41 8.79
C GLY A 892 -6.39 23.24 8.29
N TYR A 893 -5.21 22.63 8.22
CA TYR A 893 -3.99 23.27 7.73
C TYR A 893 -3.18 22.39 6.78
N SER A 894 -2.59 23.01 5.77
CA SER A 894 -1.67 22.38 4.80
C SER A 894 -0.63 23.41 4.34
N ASN A 895 0.20 23.09 3.36
CA ASN A 895 1.25 23.97 2.82
C ASN A 895 1.22 24.05 1.28
N SER A 896 0.03 23.93 0.70
CA SER A 896 -0.21 24.09 -0.73
C SER A 896 -1.59 24.66 -1.00
N ARG A 897 -1.63 25.81 -1.66
CA ARG A 897 -2.87 26.53 -1.99
C ARG A 897 -3.90 25.66 -2.73
N THR A 898 -3.42 24.77 -3.60
CA THR A 898 -4.29 23.91 -4.39
C THR A 898 -4.84 22.74 -3.59
N CYS A 899 -4.05 22.16 -2.67
CA CYS A 899 -4.58 21.15 -1.76
C CYS A 899 -5.54 21.76 -0.74
N GLU A 900 -5.29 22.97 -0.23
CA GLU A 900 -6.22 23.69 0.67
C GLU A 900 -7.63 23.75 0.08
N ILE A 901 -7.77 24.14 -1.19
CA ILE A 901 -9.07 24.18 -1.88
C ILE A 901 -9.74 22.80 -1.88
N GLY A 902 -9.01 21.77 -2.30
CA GLY A 902 -9.53 20.41 -2.37
C GLY A 902 -9.93 19.84 -1.02
N LEU A 903 -9.13 20.10 0.02
CA LEU A 903 -9.39 19.67 1.38
C LEU A 903 -10.62 20.36 1.95
N THR A 904 -10.76 21.68 1.77
CA THR A 904 -11.96 22.42 2.18
C THR A 904 -13.21 21.84 1.51
N MET A 905 -13.16 21.59 0.20
CA MET A 905 -14.30 21.07 -0.57
C MET A 905 -14.82 19.70 -0.08
N ASN A 906 -13.98 18.89 0.56
CA ASN A 906 -14.33 17.51 0.94
C ASN A 906 -14.33 17.24 2.45
N SER A 907 -13.85 18.18 3.28
CA SER A 907 -13.79 18.01 4.74
C SER A 907 -15.03 18.57 5.46
N GLY A 908 -15.59 19.66 4.94
CA GLY A 908 -16.62 20.43 5.65
C GLY A 908 -16.06 21.45 6.65
N ILE A 909 -14.74 21.64 6.71
CA ILE A 909 -14.05 22.69 7.48
C ILE A 909 -13.10 23.46 6.54
N SER A 910 -12.71 24.69 6.91
CA SER A 910 -11.76 25.47 6.10
C SER A 910 -10.33 24.93 6.29
N TYR A 911 -9.65 24.64 5.18
CA TYR A 911 -8.22 24.36 5.14
C TYR A 911 -7.42 25.59 4.70
N LYS A 912 -6.40 25.94 5.49
CA LYS A 912 -5.55 27.11 5.26
C LYS A 912 -4.06 26.76 5.24
N SER A 913 -3.22 27.69 4.80
CA SER A 913 -1.77 27.54 4.97
C SER A 913 -1.44 27.45 6.46
N ILE A 914 -0.56 26.52 6.84
CA ILE A 914 -0.05 26.36 8.23
C ILE A 914 0.53 27.66 8.78
N VAL A 915 1.02 28.54 7.91
CA VAL A 915 1.49 29.89 8.25
C VAL A 915 0.45 30.68 9.04
N TYR A 916 -0.85 30.55 8.70
CA TYR A 916 -1.91 31.24 9.44
C TYR A 916 -2.05 30.73 10.88
N LEU A 917 -1.84 29.43 11.13
CA LEU A 917 -1.88 28.87 12.48
C LEU A 917 -0.70 29.39 13.30
N VAL A 918 0.51 29.34 12.73
CA VAL A 918 1.73 29.85 13.36
C VAL A 918 1.60 31.33 13.66
N GLU A 919 1.07 32.12 12.72
CA GLU A 919 0.90 33.55 12.90
C GLU A 919 -0.07 33.89 14.02
N LYS A 920 -1.23 33.21 14.10
CA LYS A 920 -2.18 33.35 15.22
C LYS A 920 -1.55 32.96 16.56
N ALA A 921 -0.77 31.87 16.59
CA ALA A 921 -0.19 31.33 17.82
C ALA A 921 1.04 32.12 18.32
N THR A 922 1.59 33.03 17.51
CA THR A 922 2.81 33.79 17.83
C THR A 922 2.58 35.31 17.86
N ARG A 923 1.31 35.72 17.89
CA ARG A 923 0.89 37.11 18.07
C ARG A 923 1.01 37.57 19.51
#